data_AF-A0A384JTT7-F1
#
_entry.id   AF-A0A384JTT7-F1
#
_cell.length_a   1.000
_cell.length_b   1.000
_cell.length_c   1.000
_cell.angle_alpha   90.00
_cell.angle_beta   90.00
_cell.angle_gamma   90.00
#
_symmetry.space_group_name_H-M   'P 1'
#
loop_
_entity.id
_entity.type
_entity.pdbx_description
1 polymer ?
#
loop_
_entity_poly.entity_id
_entity_poly.type
_entity_poly.pdbx_seq_one_letter_code
_entity_poly.pdbx_strand_id
1 'polypeptide(L)'
;MPDYPGLGLPLRYDRQKLSNQSSHYPIAAHDGCWGAISKLIYVRELAMMSIMDGLTDKEDWHTKVFNEEIVSKWRAEALAIPDEQFWMIAIRDKQQTRNNHGKISTNHDNIDRRLEGIMNASTFDCCIEELRSKAKYYERTGVIPTLDACASVAKSDHLVSADLHNSLCEAFDTLKSDQSSSLDWHPNSDDMVQDLVHPSMYPLVHGRSRIMKDEAVGVNDAIEKWAGKGEIIPLGAEIHRGTRNTTWGYQGSDSGRYHYWSNKYQWLPANMAFQEDGTVKFTSYINNIHPTRYPEIYRTIEKLVETTLPLWDQCLALNIDYNTKHGAGRLHPRFPYPEDPDDENTEHWNPSGPEPVFGQKKSSLKTSDKDEIDIEGTDNEMEEEEEEEDAEEEWKEIRKPVIPEPFFQDIDYSIKLRLAHQFHESGLQIIIKMASIELTPEKPEFPAGSWHIEGQMNEHIAGTALYYLDSENITSSDLSFRMQTREDINNDLETGQDSYSWLEQVFGTNLGQGNSPCLQNYGSVETRQGRLLAFPNVFQHKVSSFRLEDPTKPGHRRFIALWLVDPTLRVISTANVPPQQLDWWADSVFGNTPEARRAAMSKLPAELVMLLKESGLNTDTSTKDMKFSPELMEMVREYFNDNDNPLLMGIEEAKEHRLKLMEERGAFVTTTGEAWHNTGYNFCEH
;
A
#
# COMPACT_ATOMS: atom_id res chain seq x y z
N MET A 1 29.93 10.79 1.09
CA MET A 1 28.72 10.89 0.27
C MET A 1 28.10 9.50 0.22
N PRO A 2 26.77 9.37 0.29
CA PRO A 2 26.15 8.06 0.40
C PRO A 2 26.26 7.30 -0.93
N ASP A 3 26.58 6.02 -0.84
CA ASP A 3 26.37 5.09 -1.94
C ASP A 3 24.88 4.72 -1.97
N TYR A 4 24.32 4.48 -3.17
CA TYR A 4 22.91 4.12 -3.37
C TYR A 4 22.80 2.70 -3.94
N PRO A 5 21.69 1.98 -3.70
CA PRO A 5 21.38 0.77 -4.45
C PRO A 5 21.44 1.03 -5.95
N GLY A 6 22.29 0.29 -6.67
CA GLY A 6 22.49 0.46 -8.12
C GLY A 6 23.50 1.56 -8.51
N LEU A 7 23.99 2.36 -7.56
CA LEU A 7 25.02 3.38 -7.75
C LEU A 7 25.95 3.44 -6.53
N GLY A 8 26.98 2.61 -6.53
CA GLY A 8 27.94 2.47 -5.43
C GLY A 8 27.64 1.28 -4.50
N LEU A 9 26.37 0.95 -4.28
CA LEU A 9 25.94 -0.30 -3.64
C LEU A 9 25.42 -1.30 -4.68
N PRO A 10 25.36 -2.61 -4.34
CA PRO A 10 24.63 -3.58 -5.14
C PRO A 10 23.19 -3.12 -5.42
N LEU A 11 22.66 -3.42 -6.61
CA LEU A 11 21.28 -3.07 -6.98
C LEU A 11 20.25 -3.59 -5.97
N ARG A 12 20.45 -4.81 -5.48
CA ARG A 12 19.59 -5.48 -4.50
C ARG A 12 20.08 -5.28 -3.06
N TYR A 13 20.69 -4.13 -2.79
CA TYR A 13 21.14 -3.80 -1.45
C TYR A 13 19.93 -3.72 -0.53
N ASP A 14 19.91 -4.60 0.45
CA ASP A 14 18.89 -4.63 1.49
C ASP A 14 19.59 -4.54 2.85
N ARG A 15 19.32 -3.45 3.57
CA ARG A 15 19.95 -3.17 4.86
C ARG A 15 19.57 -4.21 5.90
N GLN A 16 18.37 -4.79 5.80
CA GLN A 16 17.86 -5.80 6.74
C GLN A 16 18.73 -7.06 6.77
N LYS A 17 19.41 -7.39 5.66
CA LYS A 17 20.30 -8.57 5.57
C LYS A 17 21.67 -8.38 6.23
N LEU A 18 22.07 -7.16 6.56
CA LEU A 18 23.42 -6.85 7.01
C LEU A 18 23.56 -6.81 8.54
N SER A 19 22.48 -6.52 9.27
CA SER A 19 22.51 -6.45 10.73
C SER A 19 21.11 -6.54 11.32
N ASN A 20 20.97 -7.28 12.43
CA ASN A 20 19.73 -7.35 13.22
C ASN A 20 19.39 -6.03 13.95
N GLN A 21 20.21 -4.99 13.82
CA GLN A 21 20.07 -3.69 14.51
C GLN A 21 19.86 -2.51 13.56
N SER A 22 19.57 -2.74 12.27
CA SER A 22 19.27 -1.64 11.34
C SER A 22 17.80 -1.28 11.38
N SER A 23 17.50 -0.13 11.97
CA SER A 23 16.15 0.43 11.96
C SER A 23 15.70 0.75 10.54
N HIS A 24 14.46 0.42 10.20
CA HIS A 24 13.86 0.68 8.89
C HIS A 24 12.35 0.80 9.00
N TYR A 25 11.73 1.42 7.99
CA TYR A 25 10.27 1.39 7.86
C TYR A 25 9.86 0.15 7.04
N PRO A 26 8.99 -0.73 7.56
CA PRO A 26 8.65 -1.99 6.88
C PRO A 26 7.96 -1.80 5.53
N ILE A 27 8.23 -2.73 4.61
CA ILE A 27 7.65 -2.81 3.27
C ILE A 27 7.21 -4.25 3.04
N ALA A 28 5.94 -4.52 2.74
CA ALA A 28 5.46 -5.90 2.62
C ALA A 28 5.65 -6.50 1.20
N ALA A 29 6.80 -6.21 0.57
CA ALA A 29 7.11 -6.72 -0.77
C ALA A 29 7.32 -8.23 -0.79
N HIS A 30 7.77 -8.84 0.31
CA HIS A 30 7.89 -10.28 0.45
C HIS A 30 7.86 -10.72 1.92
N ASP A 31 7.63 -12.02 2.14
CA ASP A 31 7.61 -12.73 3.42
C ASP A 31 8.78 -12.41 4.37
N GLY A 32 9.97 -12.20 3.82
CA GLY A 32 11.17 -11.90 4.60
C GLY A 32 11.35 -10.44 5.06
N CYS A 33 10.42 -9.53 4.75
CA CYS A 33 10.54 -8.13 5.16
C CYS A 33 10.13 -7.98 6.63
N TRP A 34 11.09 -7.63 7.48
CA TRP A 34 10.85 -7.59 8.92
C TRP A 34 9.85 -6.49 9.29
N GLY A 35 9.00 -6.80 10.26
CA GLY A 35 7.98 -5.87 10.74
C GLY A 35 6.80 -5.64 9.79
N ALA A 36 6.73 -6.33 8.66
CA ALA A 36 5.63 -6.22 7.69
C ALA A 36 4.41 -7.12 8.00
N ILE A 37 4.56 -8.07 8.94
CA ILE A 37 3.56 -9.09 9.26
C ILE A 37 2.68 -8.65 10.45
N SER A 38 1.40 -8.99 10.38
CA SER A 38 0.38 -8.81 11.43
C SER A 38 0.27 -10.05 12.32
N LYS A 39 -0.07 -9.85 13.60
CA LYS A 39 -0.67 -10.91 14.42
C LYS A 39 -2.09 -11.20 13.94
N LEU A 40 -2.64 -12.36 14.32
CA LEU A 40 -4.06 -12.65 14.07
C LEU A 40 -4.95 -11.68 14.86
N ILE A 41 -6.00 -11.22 14.19
CA ILE A 41 -7.00 -10.29 14.72
C ILE A 41 -8.35 -11.01 14.74
N TYR A 42 -9.06 -10.88 15.86
CA TYR A 42 -10.38 -11.46 16.06
C TYR A 42 -11.41 -10.82 15.12
N VAL A 43 -12.41 -11.58 14.69
CA VAL A 43 -13.52 -11.03 13.90
C VAL A 43 -14.28 -9.94 14.67
N ARG A 44 -14.40 -10.08 15.99
CA ARG A 44 -14.93 -9.02 16.87
C ARG A 44 -14.12 -7.74 16.78
N GLU A 45 -12.79 -7.82 16.72
CA GLU A 45 -11.93 -6.65 16.55
C GLU A 45 -12.12 -6.00 15.17
N LEU A 46 -12.25 -6.79 14.10
CA LEU A 46 -12.60 -6.26 12.76
C LEU A 46 -13.95 -5.54 12.77
N ALA A 47 -14.94 -6.08 13.49
CA ALA A 47 -16.25 -5.45 13.67
C ALA A 47 -16.12 -4.12 14.43
N MET A 48 -15.33 -4.08 15.51
CA MET A 48 -15.06 -2.86 16.27
C MET A 48 -14.42 -1.79 15.37
N MET A 49 -13.39 -2.14 14.60
CA MET A 49 -12.73 -1.21 13.68
C MET A 49 -13.68 -0.69 12.61
N SER A 50 -14.53 -1.55 12.04
CA SER A 50 -15.55 -1.16 11.06
C SER A 50 -16.57 -0.16 11.63
N ILE A 51 -17.11 -0.42 12.83
CA ILE A 51 -18.02 0.49 13.51
C ILE A 51 -17.36 1.83 13.82
N MET A 52 -16.15 1.80 14.38
CA MET A 52 -15.43 3.04 14.71
C MET A 52 -15.11 3.85 13.45
N ASP A 53 -14.66 3.23 12.36
CA ASP A 53 -14.39 3.93 11.10
C ASP A 53 -15.64 4.64 10.57
N GLY A 54 -16.78 3.93 10.52
CA GLY A 54 -18.05 4.49 10.06
C GLY A 54 -18.62 5.58 10.98
N LEU A 55 -18.41 5.49 12.30
CA LEU A 55 -18.81 6.54 13.24
C LEU A 55 -17.94 7.80 13.09
N THR A 56 -16.64 7.64 12.87
CA THR A 56 -15.74 8.78 12.64
C THR A 56 -15.97 9.51 11.31
N ASP A 57 -16.74 8.91 10.41
CA ASP A 57 -17.15 9.51 9.14
C ASP A 57 -18.41 10.37 9.25
N LYS A 58 -19.11 10.33 10.39
CA LYS A 58 -20.25 11.21 10.69
C LYS A 58 -19.75 12.61 11.05
N GLU A 59 -20.44 13.64 10.56
CA GLU A 59 -20.17 15.03 10.92
C GLU A 59 -20.20 15.23 12.45
N ASP A 60 -19.27 16.00 13.00
CA ASP A 60 -19.12 16.29 14.42
C ASP A 60 -19.06 15.06 15.35
N TRP A 61 -18.64 13.90 14.84
CA TRP A 61 -18.56 12.66 15.64
C TRP A 61 -17.81 12.85 16.97
N HIS A 62 -16.72 13.62 16.94
CA HIS A 62 -15.84 13.89 18.08
C HIS A 62 -16.56 14.61 19.23
N THR A 63 -17.60 15.39 18.93
CA THR A 63 -18.47 15.98 19.96
C THR A 63 -19.64 15.04 20.30
N LYS A 64 -20.23 14.41 19.27
CA LYS A 64 -21.43 13.55 19.40
C LYS A 64 -21.18 12.27 20.23
N VAL A 65 -19.94 11.78 20.28
CA VAL A 65 -19.55 10.60 21.08
C VAL A 65 -19.70 10.81 22.60
N PHE A 66 -19.82 12.05 23.06
CA PHE A 66 -20.08 12.39 24.46
C PHE A 66 -21.56 12.63 24.78
N ASN A 67 -22.44 12.55 23.76
CA ASN A 67 -23.87 12.69 23.95
C ASN A 67 -24.54 11.31 24.05
N GLU A 68 -24.97 10.94 25.26
CA GLU A 68 -25.57 9.63 25.55
C GLU A 68 -26.83 9.32 24.73
N GLU A 69 -27.63 10.32 24.34
CA GLU A 69 -28.81 10.11 23.49
C GLU A 69 -28.39 9.69 22.07
N ILE A 70 -27.32 10.30 21.55
CA ILE A 70 -26.77 9.96 20.24
C ILE A 70 -26.08 8.61 20.29
N VAL A 71 -25.25 8.37 21.32
CA VAL A 71 -24.58 7.08 21.54
C VAL A 71 -25.60 5.95 21.66
N SER A 72 -26.74 6.17 22.31
CA SER A 72 -27.82 5.17 22.40
C SER A 72 -28.40 4.83 21.03
N LYS A 73 -28.54 5.81 20.12
CA LYS A 73 -28.98 5.57 18.73
C LYS A 73 -27.93 4.79 17.95
N TRP A 74 -26.66 5.20 18.05
CA TRP A 74 -25.55 4.48 17.41
C TRP A 74 -25.41 3.05 17.92
N ARG A 75 -25.66 2.81 19.22
CA ARG A 75 -25.72 1.46 19.78
C ARG A 75 -26.81 0.64 19.11
N ALA A 76 -28.04 1.17 19.04
CA ALA A 76 -29.14 0.46 18.38
C ALA A 76 -28.84 0.16 16.91
N GLU A 77 -28.21 1.09 16.19
CA GLU A 77 -27.75 0.89 14.81
C GLU A 77 -26.70 -0.24 14.72
N ALA A 78 -25.67 -0.22 15.57
CA ALA A 78 -24.57 -1.18 15.54
C ALA A 78 -25.03 -2.60 15.92
N LEU A 79 -25.90 -2.74 16.93
CA LEU A 79 -26.43 -4.03 17.40
C LEU A 79 -27.48 -4.61 16.43
N ALA A 80 -28.04 -3.80 15.54
CA ALA A 80 -28.96 -4.27 14.50
C ALA A 80 -28.24 -4.85 13.27
N ILE A 81 -26.93 -4.65 13.14
CA ILE A 81 -26.14 -5.22 12.05
C ILE A 81 -26.00 -6.73 12.28
N PRO A 82 -26.42 -7.59 11.32
CA PRO A 82 -26.26 -9.02 11.46
C PRO A 82 -24.79 -9.43 11.58
N ASP A 83 -24.51 -10.39 12.45
CA ASP A 83 -23.15 -10.95 12.63
C ASP A 83 -22.52 -11.42 11.31
N GLU A 84 -23.33 -11.89 10.36
CA GLU A 84 -22.87 -12.27 9.02
C GLU A 84 -22.13 -11.13 8.31
N GLN A 85 -22.57 -9.88 8.46
CA GLN A 85 -21.90 -8.75 7.82
C GLN A 85 -20.50 -8.50 8.41
N PHE A 86 -20.35 -8.66 9.73
CA PHE A 86 -19.05 -8.57 10.39
C PHE A 86 -18.15 -9.75 10.05
N TRP A 87 -18.72 -10.96 10.02
CA TRP A 87 -18.05 -12.18 9.60
C TRP A 87 -17.45 -12.06 8.20
N MET A 88 -18.22 -11.51 7.27
CA MET A 88 -17.80 -11.32 5.89
C MET A 88 -16.58 -10.39 5.77
N ILE A 89 -16.34 -9.47 6.72
CA ILE A 89 -15.12 -8.65 6.70
C ILE A 89 -13.89 -9.56 6.81
N ALA A 90 -13.92 -10.57 7.67
CA ALA A 90 -12.81 -11.48 7.90
C ALA A 90 -12.56 -12.40 6.69
N ILE A 91 -13.60 -13.06 6.19
CA ILE A 91 -13.45 -14.18 5.24
C ILE A 91 -13.48 -13.78 3.76
N ARG A 92 -13.96 -12.58 3.42
CA ARG A 92 -14.17 -12.21 2.01
C ARG A 92 -12.88 -12.03 1.23
N ASP A 93 -12.94 -12.32 -0.07
CA ASP A 93 -11.87 -12.08 -1.06
C ASP A 93 -10.45 -12.47 -0.63
N LYS A 94 -10.29 -13.50 0.22
CA LYS A 94 -8.97 -13.92 0.68
C LYS A 94 -8.16 -14.58 -0.42
N GLN A 95 -8.80 -15.43 -1.21
CA GLN A 95 -8.19 -16.03 -2.38
C GLN A 95 -8.60 -15.28 -3.64
N GLN A 96 -7.62 -14.98 -4.49
CA GLN A 96 -7.86 -14.35 -5.78
C GLN A 96 -7.22 -15.18 -6.88
N THR A 97 -8.01 -15.53 -7.90
CA THR A 97 -7.53 -16.17 -9.12
C THR A 97 -7.76 -15.25 -10.31
N ARG A 98 -6.83 -15.24 -11.25
CA ARG A 98 -6.94 -14.47 -12.49
C ARG A 98 -7.00 -15.41 -13.67
N ASN A 99 -8.00 -15.25 -14.53
CA ASN A 99 -8.09 -16.06 -15.74
C ASN A 99 -7.24 -15.48 -16.87
N ASN A 100 -7.10 -16.22 -17.98
CA ASN A 100 -6.31 -15.84 -19.15
C ASN A 100 -6.79 -14.55 -19.85
N HIS A 101 -8.00 -14.06 -19.53
CA HIS A 101 -8.56 -12.81 -20.06
C HIS A 101 -8.40 -11.64 -19.07
N GLY A 102 -7.62 -11.84 -18.01
CA GLY A 102 -7.35 -10.84 -16.99
C GLY A 102 -8.49 -10.61 -15.99
N LYS A 103 -9.61 -11.35 -16.09
CA LYS A 103 -10.74 -11.25 -15.17
C LYS A 103 -10.36 -11.89 -13.83
N ILE A 104 -10.62 -11.16 -12.76
CA ILE A 104 -10.36 -11.56 -11.39
C ILE A 104 -11.60 -12.29 -10.85
N SER A 105 -11.40 -13.48 -10.28
CA SER A 105 -12.36 -14.18 -9.43
C SER A 105 -11.83 -14.21 -8.00
N THR A 106 -12.70 -13.92 -7.03
CA THR A 106 -12.38 -13.96 -5.60
C THR A 106 -13.18 -15.06 -4.93
N ASN A 107 -12.55 -15.79 -4.02
CA ASN A 107 -13.20 -16.80 -3.17
C ASN A 107 -13.09 -16.40 -1.71
N HIS A 108 -14.11 -16.77 -0.95
CA HIS A 108 -14.15 -16.60 0.51
C HIS A 108 -13.59 -17.87 1.18
N ASP A 109 -13.11 -17.74 2.41
CA ASP A 109 -12.84 -18.93 3.21
C ASP A 109 -14.15 -19.67 3.49
N ASN A 110 -14.15 -20.98 3.25
CA ASN A 110 -15.32 -21.84 3.44
C ASN A 110 -15.33 -22.42 4.86
N ILE A 111 -15.63 -21.58 5.84
CA ILE A 111 -15.77 -21.94 7.26
C ILE A 111 -17.26 -21.96 7.59
N ASP A 112 -17.76 -23.04 8.21
CA ASP A 112 -19.14 -23.10 8.68
C ASP A 112 -19.35 -22.09 9.81
N ARG A 113 -19.99 -20.95 9.54
CA ARG A 113 -20.11 -19.86 10.52
C ARG A 113 -21.09 -20.24 11.64
N ARG A 114 -20.55 -20.52 12.82
CA ARG A 114 -21.34 -20.78 14.04
C ARG A 114 -21.27 -19.64 15.06
N LEU A 115 -20.42 -18.64 14.79
CA LEU A 115 -20.19 -17.52 15.70
C LEU A 115 -21.36 -16.54 15.80
N GLU A 116 -21.71 -16.19 17.03
CA GLU A 116 -22.80 -15.27 17.38
C GLU A 116 -22.33 -14.17 18.32
N GLY A 117 -23.05 -13.05 18.31
CA GLY A 117 -22.85 -11.94 19.24
C GLY A 117 -21.57 -11.14 18.99
N ILE A 118 -21.05 -11.12 17.76
CA ILE A 118 -19.78 -10.45 17.38
C ILE A 118 -19.80 -8.98 17.83
N MET A 119 -20.90 -8.29 17.59
CA MET A 119 -21.15 -6.93 18.09
C MET A 119 -22.27 -6.95 19.14
N ASN A 120 -21.89 -7.08 20.41
CA ASN A 120 -22.80 -6.98 21.55
C ASN A 120 -22.65 -5.64 22.28
N ALA A 121 -23.38 -5.47 23.39
CA ALA A 121 -23.39 -4.23 24.15
C ALA A 121 -22.00 -3.86 24.71
N SER A 122 -21.28 -4.82 25.31
CA SER A 122 -19.94 -4.62 25.86
C SER A 122 -18.90 -4.28 24.79
N THR A 123 -18.96 -4.91 23.62
CA THR A 123 -18.12 -4.55 22.47
C THR A 123 -18.36 -3.13 22.02
N PHE A 124 -19.64 -2.74 21.86
CA PHE A 124 -19.97 -1.38 21.46
C PHE A 124 -19.52 -0.34 22.50
N ASP A 125 -19.66 -0.66 23.79
CA ASP A 125 -19.16 0.19 24.88
C ASP A 125 -17.65 0.43 24.77
N CYS A 126 -16.87 -0.61 24.48
CA CYS A 126 -15.43 -0.47 24.25
C CYS A 126 -15.13 0.43 23.03
N CYS A 127 -15.90 0.31 21.93
CA CYS A 127 -15.76 1.21 20.78
C CYS A 127 -16.00 2.67 21.17
N ILE A 128 -17.01 2.96 22.00
CA ILE A 128 -17.32 4.32 22.44
C ILE A 128 -16.23 4.89 23.35
N GLU A 129 -15.71 4.11 24.31
CA GLU A 129 -14.60 4.54 25.16
C GLU A 129 -13.34 4.86 24.34
N GLU A 130 -13.01 4.02 23.35
CA GLU A 130 -11.89 4.30 22.44
C GLU A 130 -12.14 5.53 21.57
N LEU A 131 -13.34 5.70 21.02
CA LEU A 131 -13.72 6.88 20.25
C LEU A 131 -13.67 8.16 21.09
N ARG A 132 -14.00 8.12 22.38
CA ARG A 132 -13.84 9.26 23.29
C ARG A 132 -12.37 9.64 23.49
N SER A 133 -11.47 8.66 23.51
CA SER A 133 -10.02 8.92 23.53
C SER A 133 -9.54 9.52 22.21
N LYS A 134 -9.93 8.91 21.08
CA LYS A 134 -9.64 9.40 19.72
C LYS A 134 -10.19 10.80 19.47
N ALA A 135 -11.35 11.15 20.03
CA ALA A 135 -11.95 12.48 19.90
C ALA A 135 -11.05 13.57 20.50
N LYS A 136 -10.49 13.35 21.69
CA LYS A 136 -9.54 14.28 22.33
C LYS A 136 -8.25 14.44 21.50
N TYR A 137 -7.81 13.37 20.87
CA TYR A 137 -6.66 13.41 19.98
C TYR A 137 -6.98 14.21 18.72
N TYR A 138 -8.10 13.90 18.06
CA TYR A 138 -8.59 14.57 16.87
C TYR A 138 -8.81 16.07 17.08
N GLU A 139 -9.38 16.51 18.20
CA GLU A 139 -9.55 17.95 18.50
C GLU A 139 -8.22 18.72 18.50
N ARG A 140 -7.12 18.04 18.84
CA ARG A 140 -5.79 18.65 18.89
C ARG A 140 -5.03 18.58 17.57
N THR A 141 -5.30 17.56 16.75
CA THR A 141 -4.46 17.22 15.59
C THR A 141 -5.18 17.26 14.26
N GLY A 142 -6.51 17.15 14.25
CA GLY A 142 -7.32 16.94 13.05
C GLY A 142 -7.14 15.56 12.42
N VAL A 143 -6.43 14.62 13.06
CA VAL A 143 -6.09 13.30 12.53
C VAL A 143 -6.91 12.21 13.22
N ILE A 144 -7.39 11.24 12.42
CA ILE A 144 -8.14 10.08 12.89
C ILE A 144 -7.34 8.81 12.57
N PRO A 145 -6.72 8.17 13.57
CA PRO A 145 -6.21 6.81 13.44
C PRO A 145 -7.38 5.82 13.34
N THR A 146 -7.45 5.09 12.23
CA THR A 146 -8.49 4.11 11.94
C THR A 146 -7.88 2.79 11.46
N LEU A 147 -8.69 1.73 11.47
CA LEU A 147 -8.26 0.35 11.22
C LEU A 147 -6.99 -0.02 12.01
N ASP A 148 -6.90 0.46 13.26
CA ASP A 148 -5.70 0.37 14.08
C ASP A 148 -5.65 -0.94 14.87
N ALA A 149 -4.72 -1.81 14.49
CA ALA A 149 -4.37 -3.04 15.21
C ALA A 149 -2.84 -3.22 15.23
N CYS A 150 -2.25 -4.05 14.36
CA CYS A 150 -0.78 -4.17 14.24
C CYS A 150 -0.15 -3.05 13.40
N ALA A 151 -0.94 -2.46 12.51
CA ALA A 151 -0.66 -1.25 11.77
C ALA A 151 -1.93 -0.40 11.78
N SER A 152 -1.86 0.85 11.31
CA SER A 152 -3.01 1.75 11.25
C SER A 152 -3.05 2.55 9.96
N VAL A 153 -4.24 2.98 9.59
CA VAL A 153 -4.48 4.00 8.56
C VAL A 153 -4.76 5.31 9.29
N ALA A 154 -4.28 6.44 8.77
CA ALA A 154 -4.60 7.76 9.28
C ALA A 154 -5.43 8.53 8.24
N LYS A 155 -6.53 9.14 8.65
CA LYS A 155 -7.38 9.98 7.78
C LYS A 155 -7.65 11.36 8.38
N SER A 156 -7.87 12.34 7.52
CA SER A 156 -8.34 13.68 7.89
C SER A 156 -9.12 14.32 6.76
N ASP A 157 -10.24 14.96 7.11
CA ASP A 157 -11.08 15.72 6.17
C ASP A 157 -10.86 17.24 6.29
N HIS A 158 -9.97 17.70 7.18
CA HIS A 158 -9.79 19.12 7.50
C HIS A 158 -8.34 19.60 7.55
N LEU A 159 -7.34 18.72 7.46
CA LEU A 159 -5.94 19.14 7.46
C LEU A 159 -5.58 19.95 6.22
N VAL A 160 -6.14 19.61 5.06
CA VAL A 160 -5.98 20.42 3.85
C VAL A 160 -6.91 21.62 3.92
N SER A 161 -6.33 22.80 4.14
CA SER A 161 -7.07 24.06 4.14
C SER A 161 -7.77 24.33 2.81
N ALA A 162 -8.85 25.13 2.83
CA ALA A 162 -9.56 25.53 1.62
C ALA A 162 -8.65 26.25 0.60
N ASP A 163 -7.72 27.09 1.07
CA ASP A 163 -6.75 27.78 0.21
C ASP A 163 -5.80 26.79 -0.49
N LEU A 164 -5.29 25.79 0.26
CA LEU A 164 -4.44 24.75 -0.30
C LEU A 164 -5.22 23.88 -1.30
N HIS A 165 -6.45 23.49 -0.97
CA HIS A 165 -7.34 22.76 -1.87
C HIS A 165 -7.53 23.52 -3.20
N ASN A 166 -7.88 24.80 -3.13
CA ASN A 166 -8.07 25.63 -4.31
C ASN A 166 -6.77 25.75 -5.14
N SER A 167 -5.62 25.94 -4.50
CA SER A 167 -4.31 25.95 -5.20
C SER A 167 -3.98 24.61 -5.87
N LEU A 168 -4.41 23.48 -5.29
CA LEU A 168 -4.25 22.14 -5.89
C LEU A 168 -5.20 21.94 -7.08
N CYS A 169 -6.43 22.44 -7.02
CA CYS A 169 -7.35 22.46 -8.16
C CYS A 169 -6.78 23.30 -9.31
N GLU A 170 -6.27 24.50 -9.04
CA GLU A 170 -5.62 25.36 -10.04
C GLU A 170 -4.39 24.69 -10.66
N ALA A 171 -3.60 23.97 -9.86
CA ALA A 171 -2.47 23.18 -10.36
C ALA A 171 -2.92 22.07 -11.32
N PHE A 172 -4.00 21.35 -10.98
CA PHE A 172 -4.61 20.35 -11.87
C PHE A 172 -5.09 20.96 -13.17
N ASP A 173 -5.83 22.07 -13.11
CA ASP A 173 -6.38 22.74 -14.29
C ASP A 173 -5.27 23.28 -15.20
N THR A 174 -4.20 23.82 -14.61
CA THR A 174 -3.00 24.25 -15.35
C THR A 174 -2.37 23.09 -16.11
N LEU A 175 -2.15 21.95 -15.44
CA LEU A 175 -1.57 20.76 -16.10
C LEU A 175 -2.50 20.18 -17.16
N LYS A 176 -3.81 20.09 -16.90
CA LYS A 176 -4.81 19.62 -17.89
C LYS A 176 -4.85 20.52 -19.12
N SER A 177 -4.82 21.83 -18.93
CA SER A 177 -4.82 22.81 -20.02
C SER A 177 -3.54 22.70 -20.86
N ASP A 178 -2.36 22.65 -20.24
CA ASP A 178 -1.09 22.55 -20.96
C ASP A 178 -0.94 21.22 -21.72
N GLN A 179 -1.59 20.15 -21.24
CA GLN A 179 -1.57 18.82 -21.87
C GLN A 179 -2.74 18.59 -22.85
N SER A 180 -3.65 19.56 -23.05
CA SER A 180 -4.89 19.34 -23.78
C SER A 180 -4.70 18.92 -25.24
N SER A 181 -3.58 19.31 -25.86
CA SER A 181 -3.22 18.92 -27.23
C SER A 181 -2.62 17.53 -27.36
N SER A 182 -2.21 16.92 -26.25
CA SER A 182 -1.60 15.58 -26.21
C SER A 182 -1.92 14.91 -24.88
N LEU A 183 -3.19 14.49 -24.74
CA LEU A 183 -3.65 13.80 -23.55
C LEU A 183 -2.86 12.50 -23.35
N ASP A 184 -2.38 12.29 -22.12
CA ASP A 184 -1.68 11.09 -21.73
C ASP A 184 -2.63 10.14 -20.98
N TRP A 185 -3.18 9.17 -21.71
CA TRP A 185 -4.02 8.13 -21.14
C TRP A 185 -3.17 6.99 -20.58
N HIS A 186 -3.51 6.57 -19.37
CA HIS A 186 -2.87 5.45 -18.71
C HIS A 186 -3.03 4.19 -19.56
N PRO A 187 -1.96 3.43 -19.83
CA PRO A 187 -2.05 2.21 -20.63
C PRO A 187 -3.08 1.21 -20.09
N ASN A 188 -3.86 0.61 -21.00
CA ASN A 188 -4.90 -0.38 -20.69
C ASN A 188 -6.06 0.14 -19.79
N SER A 189 -6.25 1.47 -19.70
CA SER A 189 -7.36 2.07 -18.95
C SER A 189 -8.62 2.33 -19.78
N ASP A 190 -8.62 1.98 -21.07
CA ASP A 190 -9.69 2.32 -22.01
C ASP A 190 -10.01 3.83 -22.00
N ASP A 191 -8.98 4.68 -22.02
CA ASP A 191 -9.08 6.15 -21.99
C ASP A 191 -9.92 6.69 -20.81
N MET A 192 -9.94 5.99 -19.67
CA MET A 192 -10.62 6.43 -18.46
C MET A 192 -9.67 7.07 -17.44
N VAL A 193 -8.37 6.76 -17.46
CA VAL A 193 -7.41 7.31 -16.49
C VAL A 193 -6.43 8.22 -17.19
N GLN A 194 -6.55 9.52 -16.96
CA GLN A 194 -5.61 10.53 -17.46
C GLN A 194 -4.45 10.70 -16.47
N ASP A 195 -3.23 10.46 -16.94
CA ASP A 195 -2.00 10.65 -16.19
C ASP A 195 -1.50 12.10 -16.40
N LEU A 196 -1.71 12.98 -15.41
CA LEU A 196 -1.14 14.34 -15.47
C LEU A 196 0.32 14.35 -15.06
N VAL A 197 0.64 13.59 -14.01
CA VAL A 197 1.99 13.31 -13.54
C VAL A 197 2.03 11.85 -13.16
N HIS A 198 2.85 11.05 -13.83
CA HIS A 198 3.00 9.63 -13.54
C HIS A 198 4.46 9.24 -13.36
N PRO A 199 4.85 8.54 -12.27
CA PRO A 199 6.25 8.24 -11.99
C PRO A 199 6.88 7.24 -12.97
N SER A 200 6.06 6.44 -13.68
CA SER A 200 6.52 5.59 -14.78
C SER A 200 6.83 6.34 -16.09
N MET A 201 6.58 7.64 -16.19
CA MET A 201 7.06 8.46 -17.30
C MET A 201 8.47 8.96 -16.99
N TYR A 202 9.38 8.80 -17.94
CA TYR A 202 10.81 9.12 -17.78
C TYR A 202 11.44 8.47 -16.52
N PRO A 203 11.27 7.15 -16.28
CA PRO A 203 11.90 6.48 -15.15
C PRO A 203 13.43 6.42 -15.33
N LEU A 204 14.17 6.04 -14.30
CA LEU A 204 15.55 5.58 -14.49
C LEU A 204 15.52 4.32 -15.36
N VAL A 205 16.39 4.26 -16.37
CA VAL A 205 16.58 3.11 -17.26
C VAL A 205 18.05 2.73 -17.26
N HIS A 206 18.36 1.58 -16.68
CA HIS A 206 19.71 1.02 -16.69
C HIS A 206 20.22 0.81 -18.13
N GLY A 207 21.43 1.29 -18.43
CA GLY A 207 22.00 1.28 -19.77
C GLY A 207 21.51 2.40 -20.70
N ARG A 208 20.65 3.32 -20.24
CA ARG A 208 20.11 4.41 -21.08
C ARG A 208 20.07 5.77 -20.40
N SER A 209 19.70 5.84 -19.12
CA SER A 209 19.65 7.11 -18.38
C SER A 209 21.05 7.62 -18.06
N ARG A 210 21.20 8.95 -18.09
CA ARG A 210 22.43 9.61 -17.61
C ARG A 210 22.34 9.84 -16.11
N ILE A 211 23.45 9.66 -15.41
CA ILE A 211 23.52 9.76 -13.96
C ILE A 211 24.77 10.50 -13.50
N MET A 212 24.63 11.21 -12.40
CA MET A 212 25.70 11.83 -11.62
C MET A 212 25.92 11.03 -10.34
N LYS A 213 27.19 10.75 -10.01
CA LYS A 213 27.53 10.06 -8.77
C LYS A 213 27.08 10.85 -7.54
N ASP A 214 27.26 12.17 -7.59
CA ASP A 214 26.89 13.10 -6.53
C ASP A 214 25.50 13.71 -6.81
N GLU A 215 24.83 14.17 -5.76
CA GLU A 215 23.55 14.88 -5.85
C GLU A 215 23.75 16.30 -6.36
N ALA A 216 23.97 16.43 -7.66
CA ALA A 216 24.35 17.67 -8.31
C ALA A 216 23.14 18.46 -8.86
N VAL A 217 22.02 17.78 -9.11
CA VAL A 217 20.88 18.35 -9.83
C VAL A 217 19.89 19.00 -8.85
N GLY A 218 19.75 20.32 -8.93
CA GLY A 218 18.80 21.09 -8.13
C GLY A 218 17.39 21.13 -8.73
N VAL A 219 16.57 22.09 -8.27
CA VAL A 219 15.25 22.38 -8.87
C VAL A 219 15.39 23.37 -10.03
N ASN A 220 15.85 24.59 -9.74
CA ASN A 220 15.86 25.69 -10.72
C ASN A 220 16.95 25.55 -11.79
N ASP A 221 18.07 24.89 -11.46
CA ASP A 221 19.19 24.68 -12.38
C ASP A 221 19.12 23.32 -13.12
N ALA A 222 18.08 22.51 -12.86
CA ALA A 222 17.96 21.14 -13.35
C ALA A 222 18.13 21.05 -14.88
N ILE A 223 17.42 21.90 -15.62
CA ILE A 223 17.41 21.84 -17.08
C ILE A 223 18.64 22.53 -17.66
N GLU A 224 18.77 23.85 -17.45
CA GLU A 224 19.80 24.68 -18.10
C GLU A 224 21.23 24.19 -17.81
N LYS A 225 21.48 23.75 -16.57
CA LYS A 225 22.82 23.38 -16.14
C LYS A 225 23.10 21.88 -16.25
N TRP A 226 22.11 21.01 -16.15
CA TRP A 226 22.36 19.57 -15.98
C TRP A 226 21.76 18.66 -17.05
N ALA A 227 20.72 19.07 -17.78
CA ALA A 227 20.12 18.22 -18.81
C ALA A 227 21.17 17.75 -19.83
N GLY A 228 21.22 16.44 -20.10
CA GLY A 228 22.19 15.82 -21.00
C GLY A 228 23.59 15.56 -20.42
N LYS A 229 23.86 15.96 -19.17
CA LYS A 229 25.14 15.68 -18.49
C LYS A 229 25.10 14.34 -17.74
N GLY A 230 26.27 13.89 -17.30
CA GLY A 230 26.45 12.62 -16.59
C GLY A 230 26.80 11.46 -17.51
N GLU A 231 27.20 10.36 -16.88
CA GLU A 231 27.56 9.12 -17.55
C GLU A 231 26.32 8.23 -17.70
N ILE A 232 26.30 7.35 -18.69
CA ILE A 232 25.21 6.38 -18.80
C ILE A 232 25.33 5.41 -17.63
N ILE A 233 24.26 5.27 -16.85
CA ILE A 233 24.23 4.29 -15.77
C ILE A 233 24.45 2.89 -16.37
N PRO A 234 25.37 2.08 -15.83
CA PRO A 234 25.60 0.73 -16.35
C PRO A 234 24.30 -0.09 -16.33
N LEU A 235 24.23 -1.10 -17.21
CA LEU A 235 23.20 -2.14 -17.09
C LEU A 235 23.24 -2.71 -15.67
N GLY A 236 22.08 -2.85 -15.02
CA GLY A 236 21.98 -3.45 -13.69
C GLY A 236 22.65 -4.81 -13.75
N ALA A 237 23.79 -4.95 -13.05
CA ALA A 237 24.69 -6.08 -13.26
C ALA A 237 23.94 -7.42 -13.18
N GLU A 238 24.01 -8.23 -14.24
CA GLU A 238 23.72 -9.66 -14.16
C GLU A 238 24.81 -10.32 -13.30
N ILE A 239 24.70 -10.21 -11.98
CA ILE A 239 25.62 -10.91 -11.09
C ILE A 239 25.17 -12.37 -11.01
N HIS A 240 25.88 -13.15 -11.82
CA HIS A 240 26.30 -14.54 -11.70
C HIS A 240 25.79 -15.25 -10.45
N ARG A 241 25.21 -16.45 -10.66
CA ARG A 241 25.00 -17.50 -9.66
C ARG A 241 26.33 -17.84 -8.97
N GLY A 242 26.72 -17.03 -8.01
CA GLY A 242 27.95 -17.17 -7.24
C GLY A 242 27.58 -17.32 -5.78
N THR A 243 27.48 -18.56 -5.33
CA THR A 243 27.40 -18.96 -3.92
C THR A 243 28.41 -18.18 -3.08
N ARG A 244 27.92 -17.22 -2.28
CA ARG A 244 28.68 -16.70 -1.14
C ARG A 244 28.05 -17.25 0.13
N ASN A 245 28.79 -18.17 0.75
CA ASN A 245 28.55 -18.68 2.09
C ASN A 245 28.37 -17.52 3.07
N THR A 246 27.14 -17.32 3.56
CA THR A 246 26.91 -16.64 4.83
C THR A 246 27.45 -17.52 5.95
N THR A 247 28.20 -16.93 6.87
CA THR A 247 28.92 -17.62 7.97
C THR A 247 27.99 -18.02 9.13
N TRP A 248 26.74 -18.39 8.82
CA TRP A 248 25.77 -18.97 9.74
C TRP A 248 24.98 -19.98 8.93
N GLY A 249 25.02 -21.25 9.33
CA GLY A 249 24.64 -22.44 8.57
C GLY A 249 23.16 -22.62 8.25
N TYR A 250 22.46 -21.56 7.85
CA TYR A 250 21.26 -21.67 7.03
C TYR A 250 21.70 -21.66 5.55
N GLN A 251 21.43 -22.74 4.82
CA GLN A 251 21.39 -22.67 3.36
C GLN A 251 20.32 -21.64 2.99
N GLY A 252 20.73 -20.38 2.80
CA GLY A 252 19.82 -19.27 2.59
C GLY A 252 18.98 -19.46 1.34
N SER A 253 17.68 -19.24 1.48
CA SER A 253 16.63 -19.18 0.45
C SER A 253 16.86 -18.11 -0.66
N ASP A 254 18.09 -17.65 -0.85
CA ASP A 254 18.44 -16.48 -1.67
C ASP A 254 18.41 -16.76 -3.18
N SER A 255 18.13 -17.99 -3.61
CA SER A 255 17.96 -18.32 -5.04
C SER A 255 16.60 -17.92 -5.62
N GLY A 256 15.67 -17.39 -4.82
CA GLY A 256 14.26 -17.23 -5.22
C GLY A 256 13.64 -15.83 -5.10
N ARG A 257 14.35 -14.78 -4.64
CA ARG A 257 13.75 -13.45 -4.36
C ARG A 257 14.11 -12.35 -5.38
N TYR A 258 14.71 -12.71 -6.51
CA TYR A 258 15.25 -11.73 -7.46
C TYR A 258 14.20 -10.95 -8.24
N HIS A 259 12.99 -11.49 -8.38
CA HIS A 259 11.88 -10.88 -9.09
C HIS A 259 11.23 -9.69 -8.36
N TYR A 260 11.59 -9.44 -7.09
CA TYR A 260 11.12 -8.26 -6.36
C TYR A 260 11.87 -6.96 -6.71
N TRP A 261 13.00 -7.08 -7.41
CA TRP A 261 13.78 -5.96 -7.94
C TRP A 261 13.73 -5.95 -9.46
N SER A 262 13.61 -4.76 -10.04
CA SER A 262 13.91 -4.54 -11.44
C SER A 262 15.41 -4.39 -11.67
N ASN A 263 15.95 -5.10 -12.67
CA ASN A 263 17.32 -4.87 -13.14
C ASN A 263 17.41 -3.73 -14.17
N LYS A 264 16.26 -3.19 -14.59
CA LYS A 264 16.17 -2.25 -15.71
C LYS A 264 15.64 -0.89 -15.31
N TYR A 265 14.65 -0.83 -14.41
CA TYR A 265 13.91 0.38 -14.12
C TYR A 265 13.91 0.74 -12.65
N GLN A 266 13.75 2.03 -12.37
CA GLN A 266 13.43 2.55 -11.04
C GLN A 266 12.63 3.85 -11.19
N TRP A 267 11.63 4.06 -10.35
CA TRP A 267 11.04 5.40 -10.22
C TRP A 267 12.03 6.37 -9.56
N LEU A 268 11.98 7.64 -9.99
CA LEU A 268 12.85 8.69 -9.49
C LEU A 268 12.11 9.55 -8.46
N PRO A 269 12.38 9.38 -7.15
CA PRO A 269 11.91 10.32 -6.14
C PRO A 269 12.59 11.68 -6.31
N ALA A 270 11.91 12.72 -5.82
CA ALA A 270 12.47 14.04 -5.61
C ALA A 270 12.93 14.19 -4.14
N ASN A 271 14.10 14.80 -3.95
CA ASN A 271 14.64 15.07 -2.63
C ASN A 271 13.97 16.31 -2.02
N MET A 272 13.71 16.26 -0.72
CA MET A 272 13.18 17.37 0.07
C MET A 272 14.01 17.59 1.32
N ALA A 273 14.22 18.85 1.71
CA ALA A 273 14.89 19.23 2.95
C ALA A 273 13.94 19.96 3.89
N PHE A 274 14.04 19.66 5.18
CA PHE A 274 13.39 20.43 6.23
C PHE A 274 14.06 21.79 6.37
N GLN A 275 13.25 22.83 6.52
CA GLN A 275 13.69 24.20 6.76
C GLN A 275 13.69 24.50 8.26
N GLU A 276 14.36 25.58 8.67
CA GLU A 276 14.45 25.99 10.08
C GLU A 276 13.07 26.31 10.70
N ASP A 277 12.10 26.72 9.89
CA ASP A 277 10.73 27.02 10.31
C ASP A 277 9.81 25.77 10.34
N GLY A 278 10.35 24.59 10.02
CA GLY A 278 9.63 23.32 9.97
C GLY A 278 8.92 23.02 8.64
N THR A 279 8.98 23.94 7.67
CA THR A 279 8.49 23.71 6.30
C THR A 279 9.39 22.74 5.53
N VAL A 280 8.95 22.26 4.37
CA VAL A 280 9.79 21.46 3.47
C VAL A 280 9.99 22.13 2.12
N LYS A 281 11.17 21.93 1.54
CA LYS A 281 11.51 22.43 0.21
C LYS A 281 12.08 21.33 -0.65
N PHE A 282 11.66 21.25 -1.91
CA PHE A 282 12.33 20.40 -2.88
C PHE A 282 13.75 20.91 -3.10
N THR A 283 14.71 19.99 -3.02
CA THR A 283 16.12 20.26 -3.34
C THR A 283 16.51 19.71 -4.70
N SER A 284 15.70 18.83 -5.29
CA SER A 284 15.82 18.36 -6.68
C SER A 284 14.46 18.40 -7.39
N TYR A 285 14.46 18.43 -8.72
CA TYR A 285 13.22 18.55 -9.51
C TYR A 285 12.28 17.35 -9.30
N ILE A 286 10.98 17.56 -9.44
CA ILE A 286 9.96 16.50 -9.46
C ILE A 286 9.95 15.89 -10.87
N ASN A 287 10.15 14.58 -10.94
CA ASN A 287 10.09 13.88 -12.23
C ASN A 287 8.74 14.14 -12.91
N ASN A 288 8.80 14.46 -14.21
CA ASN A 288 7.63 14.79 -15.03
C ASN A 288 6.90 16.11 -14.70
N ILE A 289 7.47 17.00 -13.88
CA ILE A 289 6.97 18.39 -13.70
C ILE A 289 8.09 19.40 -13.98
N HIS A 290 7.93 20.21 -15.03
CA HIS A 290 8.95 21.17 -15.47
C HIS A 290 9.20 22.26 -14.40
N PRO A 291 10.41 22.33 -13.78
CA PRO A 291 10.65 23.10 -12.56
C PRO A 291 10.49 24.62 -12.72
N THR A 292 10.89 25.18 -13.87
CA THR A 292 10.81 26.64 -14.11
C THR A 292 9.52 27.08 -14.80
N ARG A 293 8.73 26.14 -15.33
CA ARG A 293 7.43 26.43 -15.96
C ARG A 293 6.30 26.40 -14.93
N TYR A 294 6.43 25.52 -13.92
CA TYR A 294 5.42 25.31 -12.90
C TYR A 294 5.94 25.55 -11.47
N PRO A 295 6.61 26.68 -11.17
CA PRO A 295 7.16 26.92 -9.83
C PRO A 295 6.09 26.97 -8.74
N GLU A 296 4.87 27.44 -9.05
CA GLU A 296 3.76 27.44 -8.09
C GLU A 296 3.25 26.03 -7.79
N ILE A 297 3.25 25.12 -8.77
CA ILE A 297 2.85 23.71 -8.55
C ILE A 297 3.82 23.05 -7.55
N TYR A 298 5.13 23.31 -7.66
CA TYR A 298 6.12 22.84 -6.68
C TYR A 298 5.80 23.34 -5.27
N ARG A 299 5.53 24.64 -5.11
CA ARG A 299 5.18 25.23 -3.81
C ARG A 299 3.89 24.66 -3.22
N THR A 300 2.90 24.39 -4.06
CA THR A 300 1.64 23.79 -3.63
C THR A 300 1.83 22.34 -3.19
N ILE A 301 2.66 21.56 -3.90
CA ILE A 301 3.00 20.18 -3.51
C ILE A 301 3.82 20.18 -2.21
N GLU A 302 4.76 21.11 -2.02
CA GLU A 302 5.49 21.26 -0.74
C GLU A 302 4.52 21.40 0.43
N LYS A 303 3.55 22.31 0.34
CA LYS A 303 2.51 22.49 1.37
C LYS A 303 1.66 21.23 1.59
N LEU A 304 1.36 20.48 0.53
CA LEU A 304 0.62 19.21 0.66
C LEU A 304 1.46 18.16 1.40
N VAL A 305 2.76 18.07 1.12
CA VAL A 305 3.69 17.20 1.85
C VAL A 305 3.75 17.61 3.33
N GLU A 306 3.89 18.91 3.63
CA GLU A 306 3.86 19.42 5.01
C GLU A 306 2.58 19.01 5.75
N THR A 307 1.44 19.15 5.08
CA THR A 307 0.11 18.78 5.61
C THR A 307 -0.02 17.26 5.84
N THR A 308 0.75 16.47 5.10
CA THR A 308 0.76 15.00 5.18
C THR A 308 1.63 14.46 6.31
N LEU A 309 2.68 15.18 6.72
CA LEU A 309 3.64 14.73 7.74
C LEU A 309 2.97 14.21 9.03
N PRO A 310 1.95 14.86 9.62
CA PRO A 310 1.29 14.34 10.82
C PRO A 310 0.57 13.00 10.62
N LEU A 311 0.08 12.71 9.41
CA LEU A 311 -0.55 11.42 9.12
C LEU A 311 0.51 10.32 8.99
N TRP A 312 1.63 10.59 8.31
CA TRP A 312 2.74 9.63 8.24
C TRP A 312 3.35 9.37 9.61
N ASP A 313 3.57 10.42 10.41
CA ASP A 313 4.02 10.31 11.79
C ASP A 313 3.05 9.47 12.65
N GLN A 314 1.76 9.47 12.32
CA GLN A 314 0.73 8.71 13.01
C GLN A 314 0.71 7.23 12.61
N CYS A 315 0.84 6.92 11.32
CA CYS A 315 0.58 5.58 10.79
C CYS A 315 1.85 4.74 10.55
N LEU A 316 3.02 5.36 10.43
CA LEU A 316 4.28 4.66 10.18
C LEU A 316 4.92 4.21 11.50
N ALA A 317 5.21 2.91 11.59
CA ALA A 317 5.97 2.34 12.69
C ALA A 317 7.41 2.06 12.25
N LEU A 318 8.38 2.59 12.98
CA LEU A 318 9.79 2.30 12.79
C LEU A 318 10.11 0.95 13.42
N ASN A 319 10.58 0.00 12.62
CA ASN A 319 11.08 -1.26 13.11
C ASN A 319 12.54 -1.07 13.54
N ILE A 320 12.88 -1.36 14.80
CA ILE A 320 14.24 -1.16 15.35
C ILE A 320 15.09 -2.42 15.21
N ASP A 321 14.48 -3.56 15.49
CA ASP A 321 15.07 -4.89 15.40
C ASP A 321 13.98 -5.93 15.05
N TYR A 322 14.28 -7.22 15.17
CA TYR A 322 13.36 -8.30 14.81
C TYR A 322 12.05 -8.29 15.63
N ASN A 323 12.08 -7.85 16.89
CA ASN A 323 10.96 -7.95 17.83
C ASN A 323 10.38 -6.58 18.23
N THR A 324 11.07 -5.49 17.94
CA THR A 324 10.75 -4.17 18.50
C THR A 324 10.32 -3.18 17.42
N LYS A 325 9.09 -2.66 17.56
CA LYS A 325 8.54 -1.56 16.76
C LYS A 325 8.26 -0.34 17.62
N HIS A 326 8.49 0.85 17.09
CA HIS A 326 8.10 2.12 17.69
C HIS A 326 7.20 2.92 16.73
N GLY A 327 6.04 3.32 17.21
CA GLY A 327 5.06 4.11 16.47
C GLY A 327 4.00 4.68 17.41
N ALA A 328 3.10 5.50 16.89
CA ALA A 328 1.98 6.05 17.65
C ALA A 328 0.75 5.11 17.58
N GLY A 329 -0.09 5.14 18.61
CA GLY A 329 -1.32 4.34 18.63
C GLY A 329 -1.08 2.85 18.87
N ARG A 330 -1.95 2.00 18.30
CA ARG A 330 -1.87 0.54 18.45
C ARG A 330 -0.80 -0.06 17.51
N LEU A 331 0.02 -0.94 18.07
CA LEU A 331 1.01 -1.77 17.36
C LEU A 331 0.75 -3.27 17.54
N HIS A 332 -0.32 -3.61 18.26
CA HIS A 332 -0.75 -4.96 18.60
C HIS A 332 -2.28 -5.03 18.58
N PRO A 333 -2.87 -6.22 18.37
CA PRO A 333 -4.32 -6.42 18.45
C PRO A 333 -4.90 -6.02 19.81
N ARG A 334 -6.20 -5.72 19.86
CA ARG A 334 -6.95 -5.42 21.09
C ARG A 334 -7.04 -6.62 22.02
N PHE A 335 -7.10 -7.82 21.44
CA PHE A 335 -7.22 -9.06 22.17
C PHE A 335 -5.85 -9.73 22.31
N PRO A 336 -5.48 -10.24 23.49
CA PRO A 336 -4.34 -11.13 23.62
C PRO A 336 -4.62 -12.44 22.87
N TYR A 337 -3.57 -13.21 22.61
CA TYR A 337 -3.75 -14.59 22.18
C TYR A 337 -4.34 -15.42 23.33
N PRO A 338 -5.18 -16.41 23.02
CA PRO A 338 -5.76 -17.32 24.00
C PRO A 338 -4.67 -18.19 24.64
N GLU A 339 -4.78 -18.44 25.96
CA GLU A 339 -3.81 -19.27 26.70
C GLU A 339 -3.95 -20.77 26.41
N ASP A 340 -5.19 -21.25 26.23
CA ASP A 340 -5.50 -22.65 25.91
C ASP A 340 -6.53 -22.68 24.77
N PRO A 341 -6.10 -22.48 23.50
CA PRO A 341 -6.98 -22.38 22.34
C PRO A 341 -7.57 -23.69 21.83
N ASP A 342 -7.31 -24.80 22.52
CA ASP A 342 -7.67 -26.13 22.07
C ASP A 342 -9.20 -26.34 22.00
N ASP A 343 -9.66 -27.09 20.99
CA ASP A 343 -11.08 -27.43 20.82
C ASP A 343 -11.66 -28.27 21.97
N GLU A 344 -10.81 -28.94 22.76
CA GLU A 344 -11.17 -29.69 23.96
C GLU A 344 -11.38 -28.78 25.18
N ASN A 345 -10.95 -27.51 25.12
CA ASN A 345 -11.29 -26.54 26.15
C ASN A 345 -12.77 -26.18 26.07
N THR A 346 -13.55 -26.79 26.96
CA THR A 346 -15.01 -26.64 27.02
C THR A 346 -15.50 -25.21 27.28
N GLU A 347 -14.67 -24.31 27.85
CA GLU A 347 -15.04 -22.91 28.11
C GLU A 347 -15.21 -22.08 26.83
N HIS A 348 -14.59 -22.52 25.73
CA HIS A 348 -14.69 -21.89 24.40
C HIS A 348 -15.99 -22.19 23.68
N TRP A 349 -16.88 -22.98 24.28
CA TRP A 349 -18.05 -23.51 23.63
C TRP A 349 -19.31 -23.25 24.46
N ASN A 350 -20.44 -23.06 23.76
CA ASN A 350 -21.76 -22.95 24.34
C ASN A 350 -22.70 -23.98 23.68
N PRO A 351 -23.26 -24.95 24.43
CA PRO A 351 -23.01 -25.19 25.86
C PRO A 351 -21.56 -25.60 26.14
N SER A 352 -21.09 -25.41 27.38
CA SER A 352 -19.70 -25.65 27.80
C SER A 352 -19.42 -27.11 28.19
N GLY A 353 -20.13 -28.06 27.57
CA GLY A 353 -19.95 -29.49 27.81
C GLY A 353 -21.19 -30.31 27.44
N PRO A 354 -21.10 -31.64 27.47
CA PRO A 354 -22.16 -32.56 27.06
C PRO A 354 -23.28 -32.74 28.12
N GLU A 355 -23.07 -32.37 29.38
CA GLU A 355 -24.06 -32.50 30.48
C GLU A 355 -25.49 -31.98 30.16
N PRO A 356 -25.68 -30.85 29.46
CA PRO A 356 -27.01 -30.36 29.09
C PRO A 356 -27.73 -31.26 28.07
N VAL A 357 -26.97 -32.02 27.26
CA VAL A 357 -27.49 -32.98 26.26
C VAL A 357 -28.03 -34.23 26.95
N PHE A 358 -27.30 -34.74 27.96
CA PHE A 358 -27.75 -35.83 28.84
C PHE A 358 -29.11 -35.56 29.50
N GLY A 359 -29.34 -34.30 29.92
CA GLY A 359 -30.59 -33.89 30.57
C GLY A 359 -31.82 -33.97 29.65
N GLN A 360 -31.66 -33.77 28.34
CA GLN A 360 -32.76 -33.89 27.37
C GLN A 360 -33.14 -35.34 27.09
N LYS A 361 -32.15 -36.26 26.91
CA LYS A 361 -32.41 -37.71 26.74
C LYS A 361 -33.08 -38.33 27.98
N LYS A 362 -32.63 -38.00 29.19
CA LYS A 362 -33.28 -38.47 30.45
C LYS A 362 -34.71 -37.96 30.63
N SER A 363 -35.08 -36.85 30.00
CA SER A 363 -36.45 -36.33 30.02
C SER A 363 -37.37 -37.04 29.01
N SER A 364 -36.85 -37.50 27.87
CA SER A 364 -37.63 -38.17 26.82
C SER A 364 -37.80 -39.68 27.05
N LEU A 365 -36.95 -40.32 27.87
CA LEU A 365 -37.07 -41.74 28.22
C LEU A 365 -37.98 -42.06 29.43
N LYS A 366 -38.60 -41.06 30.08
CA LYS A 366 -39.53 -41.28 31.20
C LYS A 366 -40.94 -41.70 30.78
N THR A 367 -41.11 -42.63 29.84
CA THR A 367 -42.38 -43.35 29.64
C THR A 367 -42.17 -44.73 29.01
N SER A 368 -41.77 -45.74 29.78
CA SER A 368 -42.32 -47.10 29.63
C SER A 368 -41.88 -48.00 30.78
N ASP A 369 -42.87 -48.67 31.37
CA ASP A 369 -42.78 -49.65 32.43
C ASP A 369 -42.04 -50.95 32.03
N LYS A 370 -41.29 -51.46 33.02
CA LYS A 370 -41.11 -52.88 33.45
C LYS A 370 -40.01 -53.78 32.90
N ASP A 371 -39.26 -54.28 33.89
CA ASP A 371 -38.84 -55.66 34.15
C ASP A 371 -38.04 -56.39 33.05
N GLU A 372 -36.70 -56.50 33.21
CA GLU A 372 -35.98 -57.77 33.00
C GLU A 372 -34.53 -57.76 33.55
N ILE A 373 -34.32 -58.67 34.52
CA ILE A 373 -33.16 -59.56 34.76
C ILE A 373 -31.73 -58.98 34.72
N ASP A 374 -31.16 -58.90 35.92
CA ASP A 374 -29.77 -58.65 36.30
C ASP A 374 -28.82 -59.77 35.80
N ILE A 375 -27.97 -59.45 34.82
CA ILE A 375 -26.76 -60.23 34.47
C ILE A 375 -25.55 -59.33 34.76
N GLU A 376 -24.78 -59.75 35.76
CA GLU A 376 -23.66 -59.03 36.37
C GLU A 376 -22.54 -58.68 35.36
N GLY A 377 -22.31 -57.38 35.16
CA GLY A 377 -21.03 -56.76 35.52
C GLY A 377 -20.01 -56.44 34.43
N THR A 378 -20.33 -56.59 33.14
CA THR A 378 -19.43 -56.16 32.04
C THR A 378 -20.13 -55.39 30.93
N ASP A 379 -21.44 -55.54 30.75
CA ASP A 379 -22.16 -54.90 29.64
C ASP A 379 -22.58 -53.45 29.96
N ASN A 380 -22.85 -53.11 31.23
CA ASN A 380 -23.21 -51.73 31.62
C ASN A 380 -22.08 -50.71 31.45
N GLU A 381 -20.82 -51.10 31.67
CA GLU A 381 -19.68 -50.16 31.52
C GLU A 381 -19.47 -49.81 30.04
N MET A 382 -19.66 -50.77 29.12
CA MET A 382 -19.58 -50.50 27.68
C MET A 382 -20.77 -49.67 27.18
N GLU A 383 -21.99 -49.89 27.69
CA GLU A 383 -23.17 -49.08 27.33
C GLU A 383 -23.06 -47.63 27.86
N GLU A 384 -22.51 -47.42 29.07
CA GLU A 384 -22.27 -46.09 29.63
C GLU A 384 -21.18 -45.32 28.84
N GLU A 385 -20.10 -46.00 28.44
CA GLU A 385 -19.05 -45.42 27.58
C GLU A 385 -19.59 -45.03 26.19
N GLU A 386 -20.40 -45.89 25.55
CA GLU A 386 -21.05 -45.58 24.26
C GLU A 386 -22.03 -44.38 24.36
N GLU A 387 -22.80 -44.26 25.45
CA GLU A 387 -23.68 -43.11 25.69
C GLU A 387 -22.91 -41.80 25.91
N GLU A 388 -21.73 -41.87 26.53
CA GLU A 388 -20.82 -40.73 26.72
C GLU A 388 -20.20 -40.25 25.40
N GLU A 389 -19.69 -41.17 24.57
CA GLU A 389 -19.18 -40.86 23.24
C GLU A 389 -20.25 -40.22 22.33
N ASP A 390 -21.46 -40.80 22.29
CA ASP A 390 -22.61 -40.24 21.54
C ASP A 390 -22.96 -38.82 22.01
N ALA A 391 -22.92 -38.56 23.31
CA ALA A 391 -23.22 -37.24 23.87
C ALA A 391 -22.13 -36.21 23.55
N GLU A 392 -20.86 -36.63 23.52
CA GLU A 392 -19.75 -35.80 23.09
C GLU A 392 -19.83 -35.45 21.60
N GLU A 393 -20.17 -36.40 20.74
CA GLU A 393 -20.39 -36.15 19.31
C GLU A 393 -21.57 -35.18 19.09
N GLU A 394 -22.72 -35.43 19.73
CA GLU A 394 -23.87 -34.52 19.67
C GLU A 394 -23.51 -33.12 20.18
N TRP A 395 -22.73 -33.03 21.26
CA TRP A 395 -22.23 -31.76 21.77
C TRP A 395 -21.34 -31.04 20.76
N LYS A 396 -20.38 -31.74 20.13
CA LYS A 396 -19.50 -31.20 19.08
C LYS A 396 -20.28 -30.67 17.87
N GLU A 397 -21.41 -31.29 17.53
CA GLU A 397 -22.28 -30.85 16.45
C GLU A 397 -23.11 -29.60 16.78
N ILE A 398 -23.64 -29.47 18.01
CA ILE A 398 -24.52 -28.36 18.38
C ILE A 398 -23.80 -27.17 19.01
N ARG A 399 -22.58 -27.37 19.53
CA ARG A 399 -21.84 -26.34 20.25
C ARG A 399 -21.51 -25.16 19.34
N LYS A 400 -21.63 -23.95 19.90
CA LYS A 400 -21.25 -22.70 19.25
C LYS A 400 -20.00 -22.11 19.89
N PRO A 401 -19.09 -21.55 19.09
CA PRO A 401 -17.88 -20.93 19.61
C PRO A 401 -18.23 -19.67 20.41
N VAL A 402 -17.58 -19.52 21.55
CA VAL A 402 -17.64 -18.33 22.42
C VAL A 402 -16.44 -17.46 22.08
N ILE A 403 -16.68 -16.24 21.62
CA ILE A 403 -15.62 -15.27 21.35
C ILE A 403 -15.35 -14.42 22.61
N PRO A 404 -14.08 -14.16 22.96
CA PRO A 404 -13.74 -13.41 24.16
C PRO A 404 -14.38 -12.01 24.19
N GLU A 405 -14.80 -11.58 25.39
CA GLU A 405 -15.30 -10.22 25.61
C GLU A 405 -14.14 -9.21 25.61
N PRO A 406 -14.31 -8.03 24.99
CA PRO A 406 -13.27 -7.02 24.99
C PRO A 406 -13.18 -6.32 26.35
N PHE A 407 -11.99 -5.83 26.66
CA PHE A 407 -11.80 -4.84 27.72
C PHE A 407 -11.20 -3.57 27.13
N PHE A 408 -11.67 -2.41 27.59
CA PHE A 408 -11.11 -1.14 27.15
C PHE A 408 -9.76 -0.89 27.84
N GLN A 409 -8.74 -0.64 27.02
CA GLN A 409 -7.46 -0.09 27.43
C GLN A 409 -7.21 1.19 26.63
N ASP A 410 -6.98 2.29 27.35
CA ASP A 410 -6.66 3.58 26.73
C ASP A 410 -5.30 3.53 26.02
N ILE A 411 -5.22 4.15 24.85
CA ILE A 411 -4.07 4.11 23.96
C ILE A 411 -3.49 5.51 23.81
N ASP A 412 -2.16 5.59 23.96
CA ASP A 412 -1.42 6.81 23.71
C ASP A 412 -1.19 7.01 22.20
N TYR A 413 -2.06 7.80 21.58
CA TYR A 413 -1.93 8.22 20.19
C TYR A 413 -0.91 9.36 19.99
N SER A 414 -0.19 9.81 21.03
CA SER A 414 0.77 10.90 20.88
C SER A 414 1.97 10.49 20.00
N ILE A 415 2.31 11.38 19.06
CA ILE A 415 3.45 11.21 18.17
C ILE A 415 4.74 11.50 18.93
N LYS A 416 5.53 10.46 19.18
CA LYS A 416 6.84 10.53 19.85
C LYS A 416 8.00 10.65 18.86
N LEU A 417 7.86 10.03 17.68
CA LEU A 417 8.86 10.01 16.63
C LEU A 417 8.32 10.79 15.43
N ARG A 418 8.84 12.00 15.22
CA ARG A 418 8.48 12.84 14.07
C ARG A 418 9.50 12.67 12.97
N LEU A 419 9.06 12.44 11.74
CA LEU A 419 9.92 12.38 10.55
C LEU A 419 10.78 13.65 10.44
N ALA A 420 10.18 14.82 10.68
CA ALA A 420 10.87 16.11 10.65
C ALA A 420 12.03 16.23 11.65
N HIS A 421 11.94 15.56 12.81
CA HIS A 421 13.03 15.56 13.78
C HIS A 421 14.07 14.50 13.44
N GLN A 422 13.63 13.28 13.11
CA GLN A 422 14.53 12.15 12.84
C GLN A 422 15.38 12.37 11.59
N PHE A 423 14.81 12.99 10.57
CA PHE A 423 15.41 13.14 9.24
C PHE A 423 15.65 14.61 8.87
N HIS A 424 15.79 15.49 9.87
CA HIS A 424 16.06 16.91 9.66
C HIS A 424 17.28 17.15 8.74
N GLU A 425 18.38 16.43 9.00
CA GLU A 425 19.63 16.59 8.24
C GLU A 425 19.62 15.87 6.90
N SER A 426 19.02 14.68 6.82
CA SER A 426 19.05 13.83 5.61
C SER A 426 17.95 14.18 4.61
N GLY A 427 16.89 14.85 5.06
CA GLY A 427 15.71 15.12 4.26
C GLY A 427 14.87 13.87 3.98
N LEU A 428 13.89 14.03 3.09
CA LEU A 428 13.00 12.98 2.62
C LEU A 428 13.14 12.77 1.11
N GLN A 429 12.66 11.63 0.62
CA GLN A 429 12.54 11.31 -0.80
C GLN A 429 11.09 10.97 -1.12
N ILE A 430 10.46 11.76 -1.99
CA ILE A 430 9.02 11.67 -2.29
C ILE A 430 8.81 11.40 -3.78
N ILE A 431 7.94 10.45 -4.10
CA ILE A 431 7.43 10.20 -5.46
C ILE A 431 6.00 10.75 -5.54
N ILE A 432 5.65 11.35 -6.68
CA ILE A 432 4.36 12.04 -6.85
C ILE A 432 3.62 11.47 -8.07
N LYS A 433 2.31 11.30 -7.93
CA LYS A 433 1.37 11.06 -9.02
C LYS A 433 0.18 12.00 -8.92
N MET A 434 -0.27 12.51 -10.05
CA MET A 434 -1.50 13.29 -10.19
C MET A 434 -2.29 12.66 -11.33
N ALA A 435 -3.50 12.20 -11.04
CA ALA A 435 -4.33 11.50 -12.01
C ALA A 435 -5.79 11.93 -11.93
N SER A 436 -6.47 11.83 -13.07
CA SER A 436 -7.92 12.02 -13.19
C SER A 436 -8.53 10.74 -13.75
N ILE A 437 -9.54 10.20 -13.08
CA ILE A 437 -10.40 9.15 -13.64
C ILE A 437 -11.62 9.86 -14.22
N GLU A 438 -11.90 9.65 -15.49
CA GLU A 438 -12.97 10.29 -16.25
C GLU A 438 -13.97 9.21 -16.71
N LEU A 439 -15.24 9.37 -16.33
CA LEU A 439 -16.34 8.50 -16.75
C LEU A 439 -17.28 9.26 -17.67
N THR A 440 -17.77 8.57 -18.70
CA THR A 440 -18.74 9.12 -19.65
C THR A 440 -19.99 8.25 -19.70
N PRO A 441 -21.12 8.73 -20.24
CA PRO A 441 -22.30 7.89 -20.46
C PRO A 441 -22.00 6.59 -21.25
N GLU A 442 -21.00 6.61 -22.13
CA GLU A 442 -20.54 5.44 -22.90
C GLU A 442 -19.63 4.51 -22.11
N LYS A 443 -18.89 5.03 -21.13
CA LYS A 443 -18.00 4.30 -20.21
C LYS A 443 -18.37 4.66 -18.75
N PRO A 444 -19.52 4.18 -18.24
CA PRO A 444 -20.12 4.71 -17.02
C PRO A 444 -19.58 4.07 -15.73
N GLU A 445 -18.71 3.07 -15.82
CA GLU A 445 -18.24 2.28 -14.68
C GLU A 445 -16.73 2.11 -14.70
N PHE A 446 -16.09 2.42 -13.57
CA PHE A 446 -14.70 2.10 -13.30
C PHE A 446 -14.63 0.77 -12.52
N PRO A 447 -13.90 -0.25 -13.03
CA PRO A 447 -13.84 -1.54 -12.38
C PRO A 447 -13.02 -1.48 -11.08
N ALA A 448 -13.26 -2.45 -10.19
CA ALA A 448 -12.45 -2.60 -8.98
C ALA A 448 -10.98 -2.88 -9.32
N GLY A 449 -10.07 -2.30 -8.55
CA GLY A 449 -8.64 -2.54 -8.69
C GLY A 449 -8.21 -3.92 -8.17
N SER A 450 -7.02 -4.36 -8.56
CA SER A 450 -6.37 -5.53 -7.97
C SER A 450 -5.74 -5.20 -6.61
N TRP A 451 -5.67 -6.19 -5.73
CA TRP A 451 -4.87 -6.09 -4.51
C TRP A 451 -3.37 -5.90 -4.84
N HIS A 452 -2.75 -4.86 -4.30
CA HIS A 452 -1.33 -4.55 -4.52
C HIS A 452 -0.72 -3.76 -3.34
N ILE A 453 0.60 -3.74 -3.29
CA ILE A 453 1.38 -2.75 -2.52
C ILE A 453 2.00 -1.75 -3.50
N GLU A 454 2.52 -0.64 -2.99
CA GLU A 454 3.16 0.37 -3.82
C GLU A 454 4.65 0.10 -4.02
N GLY A 455 5.15 0.31 -5.24
CA GLY A 455 6.58 0.15 -5.51
C GLY A 455 7.03 -1.28 -5.75
N GLN A 456 8.23 -1.41 -6.29
CA GLN A 456 9.09 -2.58 -6.20
C GLN A 456 10.18 -2.31 -5.16
N MET A 457 11.01 -3.31 -4.86
CA MET A 457 12.08 -3.14 -3.87
C MET A 457 13.15 -2.10 -4.28
N ASN A 458 13.21 -1.69 -5.55
CA ASN A 458 14.12 -0.62 -5.98
C ASN A 458 13.73 0.75 -5.41
N GLU A 459 12.44 0.98 -5.18
CA GLU A 459 11.94 2.29 -4.74
C GLU A 459 11.90 2.42 -3.22
N HIS A 460 11.92 1.32 -2.47
CA HIS A 460 11.84 1.31 -1.00
C HIS A 460 10.67 2.16 -0.44
N ILE A 461 9.48 2.11 -1.06
CA ILE A 461 8.31 2.87 -0.60
C ILE A 461 7.86 2.33 0.77
N ALA A 462 7.90 3.19 1.79
CA ALA A 462 7.52 2.88 3.16
C ALA A 462 6.09 3.32 3.51
N GLY A 463 5.61 4.39 2.87
CA GLY A 463 4.30 4.96 3.15
C GLY A 463 3.66 5.60 1.94
N THR A 464 2.33 5.56 1.93
CA THR A 464 1.49 6.18 0.90
C THR A 464 0.63 7.25 1.54
N ALA A 465 0.42 8.36 0.86
CA ALA A 465 -0.64 9.31 1.15
C ALA A 465 -1.42 9.65 -0.10
N LEU A 466 -2.74 9.75 0.03
CA LEU A 466 -3.67 10.04 -1.04
C LEU A 466 -4.55 11.22 -0.64
N TYR A 467 -4.59 12.24 -1.49
CA TYR A 467 -5.52 13.34 -1.37
C TYR A 467 -6.57 13.26 -2.47
N TYR A 468 -7.83 13.05 -2.10
CA TYR A 468 -8.95 13.03 -3.03
C TYR A 468 -9.41 14.46 -3.29
N LEU A 469 -8.86 15.03 -4.35
CA LEU A 469 -8.96 16.45 -4.66
C LEU A 469 -10.40 16.84 -5.03
N ASP A 470 -10.98 16.17 -6.01
CA ASP A 470 -12.24 16.62 -6.63
C ASP A 470 -12.97 15.42 -7.23
N SER A 471 -14.26 15.26 -6.92
CA SER A 471 -15.08 14.13 -7.36
C SER A 471 -16.50 14.58 -7.65
N GLU A 472 -16.98 14.32 -8.87
CA GLU A 472 -18.29 14.77 -9.33
C GLU A 472 -19.03 13.64 -10.05
N ASN A 473 -20.34 13.51 -9.75
CA ASN A 473 -21.26 12.59 -10.43
C ASN A 473 -20.79 11.11 -10.42
N ILE A 474 -20.20 10.65 -9.31
CA ILE A 474 -19.78 9.26 -9.12
C ILE A 474 -20.29 8.71 -7.79
N THR A 475 -20.59 7.41 -7.75
CA THR A 475 -20.94 6.73 -6.50
C THR A 475 -19.75 6.74 -5.52
N SER A 476 -20.05 6.54 -4.23
CA SER A 476 -19.00 6.35 -3.21
C SER A 476 -18.02 5.24 -3.59
N SER A 477 -16.79 5.37 -3.12
CA SER A 477 -15.77 4.34 -3.32
C SER A 477 -14.79 4.33 -2.16
N ASP A 478 -14.15 3.19 -1.97
CA ASP A 478 -13.36 2.87 -0.80
C ASP A 478 -11.99 2.32 -1.19
N LEU A 479 -11.04 2.46 -0.27
CA LEU A 479 -9.84 1.64 -0.24
C LEU A 479 -10.00 0.55 0.80
N SER A 480 -9.83 -0.70 0.36
CA SER A 480 -9.84 -1.86 1.24
C SER A 480 -8.41 -2.26 1.56
N PHE A 481 -8.16 -2.72 2.78
CA PHE A 481 -6.83 -3.03 3.31
C PHE A 481 -6.78 -4.46 3.86
N ARG A 482 -5.65 -5.14 3.65
CA ARG A 482 -5.32 -6.44 4.25
C ARG A 482 -3.82 -6.55 4.50
N MET A 483 -3.43 -7.43 5.42
CA MET A 483 -2.02 -7.68 5.77
C MET A 483 -1.72 -9.17 5.83
N GLN A 484 -0.46 -9.51 5.61
CA GLN A 484 0.05 -10.86 5.80
C GLN A 484 0.14 -11.19 7.30
N THR A 485 -0.10 -12.45 7.64
CA THR A 485 0.08 -13.06 8.97
C THR A 485 1.21 -14.09 8.93
N ARG A 486 1.64 -14.58 10.10
CA ARG A 486 2.71 -15.58 10.20
C ARG A 486 2.19 -16.98 9.87
N GLU A 487 2.93 -17.71 9.06
CA GLU A 487 2.68 -19.12 8.73
C GLU A 487 2.91 -20.03 9.94
N ASP A 488 3.91 -19.73 10.76
CA ASP A 488 4.35 -20.53 11.91
C ASP A 488 3.64 -20.15 13.23
N ILE A 489 2.40 -19.67 13.12
CA ILE A 489 1.65 -19.16 14.27
C ILE A 489 1.31 -20.23 15.32
N ASN A 490 1.35 -21.52 14.96
CA ASN A 490 1.20 -22.63 15.89
C ASN A 490 2.25 -22.60 17.02
N ASN A 491 3.43 -22.00 16.77
CA ASN A 491 4.42 -21.78 17.84
C ASN A 491 3.93 -20.81 18.93
N ASP A 492 2.95 -19.97 18.62
CA ASP A 492 2.34 -19.00 19.54
C ASP A 492 0.94 -19.45 20.03
N LEU A 493 0.36 -20.48 19.41
CA LEU A 493 -0.99 -21.00 19.66
C LEU A 493 -0.89 -22.51 19.83
N GLU A 494 -0.69 -22.97 21.08
CA GLU A 494 -0.53 -24.39 21.40
C GLU A 494 -1.89 -25.12 21.28
N THR A 495 -2.17 -25.74 20.14
CA THR A 495 -3.35 -26.60 19.93
C THR A 495 -2.94 -28.04 19.66
N GLY A 496 -3.77 -28.99 20.07
CA GLY A 496 -3.71 -30.38 19.65
C GLY A 496 -3.92 -30.56 18.15
N GLN A 497 -3.63 -31.77 17.66
CA GLN A 497 -3.79 -32.09 16.25
C GLN A 497 -5.24 -31.87 15.81
N ASP A 498 -5.43 -31.11 14.73
CA ASP A 498 -6.74 -30.78 14.16
C ASP A 498 -7.74 -30.15 15.16
N SER A 499 -7.24 -29.58 16.27
CA SER A 499 -8.02 -29.05 17.39
C SER A 499 -8.02 -27.52 17.41
N TYR A 500 -8.27 -26.91 16.25
CA TYR A 500 -8.22 -25.45 16.03
C TYR A 500 -9.53 -24.88 15.46
N SER A 501 -10.63 -25.63 15.49
CA SER A 501 -11.94 -25.21 14.96
C SER A 501 -12.43 -23.92 15.62
N TRP A 502 -12.26 -23.79 16.93
CA TRP A 502 -12.60 -22.57 17.66
C TRP A 502 -11.78 -21.37 17.16
N LEU A 503 -10.46 -21.54 16.96
CA LEU A 503 -9.59 -20.49 16.43
C LEU A 503 -10.03 -20.01 15.05
N GLU A 504 -10.37 -20.94 14.15
CA GLU A 504 -10.86 -20.62 12.82
C GLU A 504 -12.13 -19.76 12.87
N GLN A 505 -13.02 -20.08 13.83
CA GLN A 505 -14.25 -19.32 14.07
C GLN A 505 -13.98 -17.95 14.68
N VAL A 506 -13.05 -17.78 15.61
CA VAL A 506 -12.86 -16.47 16.26
C VAL A 506 -11.99 -15.51 15.43
N PHE A 507 -11.11 -16.04 14.58
CA PHE A 507 -10.25 -15.26 13.67
C PHE A 507 -10.79 -15.14 12.24
N GLY A 508 -11.79 -15.95 11.86
CA GLY A 508 -12.36 -15.94 10.51
C GLY A 508 -11.35 -16.31 9.45
N THR A 509 -10.60 -17.39 9.67
CA THR A 509 -9.63 -17.92 8.73
C THR A 509 -9.51 -19.44 8.88
N ASN A 510 -9.38 -20.18 7.79
CA ASN A 510 -9.01 -21.59 7.94
C ASN A 510 -7.58 -21.67 8.45
N LEU A 511 -7.35 -22.56 9.41
CA LEU A 511 -6.06 -22.95 9.93
C LEU A 511 -5.82 -24.39 9.45
N GLY A 512 -4.55 -24.79 9.31
CA GLY A 512 -4.18 -26.05 8.66
C GLY A 512 -3.63 -25.89 7.25
N GLN A 513 -2.77 -26.84 6.88
CA GLN A 513 -1.86 -26.71 5.74
C GLN A 513 -2.63 -26.62 4.41
N GLY A 514 -2.48 -25.49 3.72
CA GLY A 514 -3.05 -25.27 2.38
C GLY A 514 -4.54 -24.88 2.34
N ASN A 515 -5.19 -24.66 3.48
CA ASN A 515 -6.63 -24.38 3.55
C ASN A 515 -7.01 -22.90 3.33
N SER A 516 -6.19 -21.96 3.80
CA SER A 516 -6.38 -20.51 3.59
C SER A 516 -5.03 -19.80 3.54
N PRO A 517 -4.89 -18.72 2.74
CA PRO A 517 -3.66 -17.94 2.76
C PRO A 517 -3.46 -17.26 4.12
N CYS A 518 -2.19 -17.04 4.50
CA CYS A 518 -1.79 -16.29 5.69
C CYS A 518 -2.07 -14.78 5.51
N LEU A 519 -3.34 -14.41 5.31
CA LEU A 519 -3.81 -13.07 5.02
C LEU A 519 -5.04 -12.75 5.87
N GLN A 520 -5.06 -11.56 6.46
CA GLN A 520 -6.25 -11.03 7.13
C GLN A 520 -6.63 -9.65 6.61
N ASN A 521 -7.91 -9.49 6.31
CA ASN A 521 -8.51 -8.21 5.99
C ASN A 521 -8.53 -7.32 7.25
N TYR A 522 -8.31 -6.02 7.07
CA TYR A 522 -8.40 -5.02 8.13
C TYR A 522 -9.70 -4.20 8.06
N GLY A 523 -10.22 -4.01 6.85
CA GLY A 523 -11.42 -3.21 6.62
C GLY A 523 -11.28 -2.34 5.37
N SER A 524 -12.15 -1.34 5.28
CA SER A 524 -12.17 -0.39 4.17
C SER A 524 -12.37 1.02 4.74
N VAL A 525 -11.80 2.02 4.05
CA VAL A 525 -11.99 3.44 4.36
C VAL A 525 -12.60 4.13 3.15
N GLU A 526 -13.68 4.89 3.35
CA GLU A 526 -14.28 5.67 2.28
C GLU A 526 -13.32 6.76 1.81
N THR A 527 -13.30 6.99 0.51
CA THR A 527 -12.35 7.89 -0.15
C THR A 527 -13.05 9.09 -0.79
N ARG A 528 -13.84 9.80 0.01
CA ARG A 528 -14.60 10.99 -0.40
C ARG A 528 -13.70 12.18 -0.73
N GLN A 529 -14.24 13.13 -1.49
CA GLN A 529 -13.57 14.40 -1.80
C GLN A 529 -13.14 15.14 -0.52
N GLY A 530 -11.98 15.77 -0.56
CA GLY A 530 -11.39 16.53 0.54
C GLY A 530 -10.65 15.68 1.58
N ARG A 531 -10.77 14.34 1.51
CA ARG A 531 -10.07 13.44 2.42
C ARG A 531 -8.60 13.30 2.06
N LEU A 532 -7.74 13.56 3.04
CA LEU A 532 -6.33 13.17 3.06
C LEU A 532 -6.18 11.87 3.86
N LEU A 533 -5.61 10.86 3.24
CA LEU A 533 -5.44 9.51 3.78
C LEU A 533 -3.96 9.13 3.74
N ALA A 534 -3.43 8.50 4.79
CA ALA A 534 -2.08 7.91 4.76
C ALA A 534 -2.05 6.53 5.40
N PHE A 535 -1.18 5.67 4.89
CA PHE A 535 -1.01 4.30 5.38
C PHE A 535 0.38 3.76 5.08
N PRO A 536 0.92 2.85 5.93
CA PRO A 536 2.19 2.18 5.68
C PRO A 536 2.08 1.18 4.52
N ASN A 537 3.18 0.99 3.78
CA ASN A 537 3.28 0.06 2.67
C ASN A 537 3.42 -1.42 3.12
N VAL A 538 2.92 -1.72 4.33
CA VAL A 538 2.67 -3.08 4.81
C VAL A 538 1.26 -3.55 4.48
N PHE A 539 0.35 -2.61 4.17
CA PHE A 539 -0.98 -2.93 3.71
C PHE A 539 -0.98 -3.24 2.22
N GLN A 540 -1.44 -4.43 1.86
CA GLN A 540 -1.97 -4.64 0.53
C GLN A 540 -3.34 -3.94 0.47
N HIS A 541 -3.57 -3.18 -0.59
CA HIS A 541 -4.80 -2.41 -0.75
C HIS A 541 -5.41 -2.57 -2.14
N LYS A 542 -6.71 -2.29 -2.24
CA LYS A 542 -7.43 -2.22 -3.51
C LYS A 542 -8.50 -1.13 -3.47
N VAL A 543 -8.73 -0.52 -4.63
CA VAL A 543 -9.85 0.43 -4.83
C VAL A 543 -11.12 -0.33 -5.21
N SER A 544 -12.25 0.05 -4.64
CA SER A 544 -13.56 -0.46 -5.04
C SER A 544 -13.93 0.00 -6.46
N SER A 545 -14.87 -0.70 -7.11
CA SER A 545 -15.51 -0.15 -8.31
C SER A 545 -16.36 1.07 -7.94
N PHE A 546 -16.61 1.93 -8.92
CA PHE A 546 -17.59 3.02 -8.84
C PHE A 546 -18.15 3.33 -10.22
N ARG A 547 -19.29 4.01 -10.27
CA ARG A 547 -19.98 4.35 -11.51
C ARG A 547 -20.59 5.74 -11.45
N LEU A 548 -21.10 6.22 -12.57
CA LEU A 548 -21.87 7.46 -12.63
C LEU A 548 -23.13 7.39 -11.73
N GLU A 549 -23.39 8.45 -10.97
CA GLU A 549 -24.65 8.59 -10.22
C GLU A 549 -25.82 8.93 -11.15
N ASP A 550 -25.63 9.94 -12.01
CA ASP A 550 -26.47 10.27 -13.16
C ASP A 550 -25.78 9.74 -14.44
N PRO A 551 -26.22 8.59 -14.98
CA PRO A 551 -25.59 7.97 -16.16
C PRO A 551 -25.69 8.80 -17.44
N THR A 552 -26.42 9.92 -17.43
CA THR A 552 -26.59 10.81 -18.59
C THR A 552 -25.55 11.92 -18.66
N LYS A 553 -24.75 12.11 -17.61
CA LYS A 553 -23.72 13.15 -17.52
C LYS A 553 -22.36 12.52 -17.29
N PRO A 554 -21.28 13.17 -17.74
CA PRO A 554 -19.94 12.75 -17.36
C PRO A 554 -19.73 12.92 -15.84
N GLY A 555 -18.72 12.25 -15.32
CA GLY A 555 -18.30 12.34 -13.93
C GLY A 555 -16.81 12.05 -13.81
N HIS A 556 -16.19 12.46 -12.72
CA HIS A 556 -14.76 12.29 -12.55
C HIS A 556 -14.33 12.09 -11.12
N ARG A 557 -13.10 11.60 -10.97
CA ARG A 557 -12.39 11.45 -9.71
C ARG A 557 -10.93 11.85 -9.86
N ARG A 558 -10.53 12.92 -9.19
CA ARG A 558 -9.16 13.47 -9.24
C ARG A 558 -8.47 13.27 -7.91
N PHE A 559 -7.22 12.83 -7.96
CA PHE A 559 -6.45 12.58 -6.74
C PHE A 559 -4.95 12.80 -6.94
N ILE A 560 -4.28 13.07 -5.82
CA ILE A 560 -2.83 13.18 -5.73
C ILE A 560 -2.34 12.04 -4.85
N ALA A 561 -1.34 11.30 -5.32
CA ALA A 561 -0.62 10.32 -4.53
C ALA A 561 0.78 10.82 -4.23
N LEU A 562 1.17 10.68 -2.96
CA LEU A 562 2.51 10.91 -2.45
C LEU A 562 3.02 9.59 -1.88
N TRP A 563 4.18 9.14 -2.35
CA TRP A 563 4.85 7.98 -1.77
C TRP A 563 6.13 8.41 -1.09
N LEU A 564 6.25 8.06 0.19
CA LEU A 564 7.43 8.25 1.00
C LEU A 564 8.36 7.06 0.80
N VAL A 565 9.54 7.31 0.24
CA VAL A 565 10.65 6.34 0.28
C VAL A 565 11.17 6.25 1.71
N ASP A 566 11.51 5.04 2.17
CA ASP A 566 12.06 4.78 3.51
C ASP A 566 13.21 5.76 3.83
N PRO A 567 13.00 6.71 4.75
CA PRO A 567 14.02 7.74 5.02
C PRO A 567 15.30 7.18 5.66
N THR A 568 15.30 5.92 6.09
CA THR A 568 16.50 5.24 6.62
C THR A 568 17.44 4.72 5.53
N LEU A 569 17.00 4.70 4.27
CA LEU A 569 17.80 4.29 3.11
C LEU A 569 17.51 5.20 1.91
N ARG A 570 18.53 5.91 1.42
CA ARG A 570 18.37 6.72 0.20
C ARG A 570 18.52 5.88 -1.05
N VAL A 571 17.66 6.13 -2.02
CA VAL A 571 17.70 5.55 -3.38
C VAL A 571 18.10 6.60 -4.41
N ILE A 572 18.45 6.15 -5.63
CA ILE A 572 18.77 7.06 -6.75
C ILE A 572 17.59 8.00 -6.98
N SER A 573 17.83 9.30 -7.03
CA SER A 573 16.78 10.32 -7.14
C SER A 573 16.99 11.22 -8.35
N THR A 574 16.07 12.16 -8.56
CA THR A 574 16.25 13.27 -9.50
C THR A 574 17.43 14.18 -9.17
N ALA A 575 18.00 14.11 -7.95
CA ALA A 575 19.24 14.81 -7.62
C ALA A 575 20.47 14.17 -8.29
N ASN A 576 20.40 12.87 -8.60
CA ASN A 576 21.42 12.11 -9.32
C ASN A 576 21.17 12.09 -10.83
N VAL A 577 19.90 12.03 -11.24
CA VAL A 577 19.50 11.86 -12.65
C VAL A 577 19.01 13.19 -13.20
N PRO A 578 19.76 13.86 -14.10
CA PRO A 578 19.29 15.08 -14.74
C PRO A 578 18.01 14.86 -15.54
N PRO A 579 17.24 15.93 -15.84
CA PRO A 579 16.05 15.82 -16.66
C PRO A 579 16.33 15.06 -17.96
N GLN A 580 15.49 14.05 -18.21
CA GLN A 580 15.66 13.12 -19.34
C GLN A 580 14.87 13.56 -20.56
N GLN A 581 14.01 14.57 -20.41
CA GLN A 581 13.10 15.08 -21.43
C GLN A 581 13.84 15.83 -22.53
N LEU A 582 13.80 15.30 -23.76
CA LEU A 582 14.44 15.92 -24.92
C LEU A 582 13.87 17.31 -25.24
N ASP A 583 12.55 17.48 -25.11
CA ASP A 583 11.86 18.74 -25.35
C ASP A 583 12.25 19.81 -24.33
N TRP A 584 12.41 19.47 -23.05
CA TRP A 584 12.86 20.41 -22.02
C TRP A 584 14.27 20.94 -22.33
N TRP A 585 15.18 20.04 -22.70
CA TRP A 585 16.53 20.43 -23.12
C TRP A 585 16.50 21.27 -24.41
N ALA A 586 15.72 20.85 -25.40
CA ALA A 586 15.62 21.57 -26.67
C ALA A 586 15.07 22.97 -26.49
N ASP A 587 14.04 23.15 -25.66
CA ASP A 587 13.49 24.46 -25.30
C ASP A 587 14.52 25.32 -24.57
N SER A 588 15.33 24.72 -23.68
CA SER A 588 16.39 25.44 -22.97
C SER A 588 17.54 25.88 -23.90
N VAL A 589 17.92 25.07 -24.89
CA VAL A 589 19.06 25.35 -25.78
C VAL A 589 18.65 26.23 -26.97
N PHE A 590 17.48 25.98 -27.54
CA PHE A 590 17.03 26.62 -28.79
C PHE A 590 15.92 27.65 -28.57
N GLY A 591 15.33 27.71 -27.39
CA GLY A 591 14.18 28.54 -27.07
C GLY A 591 12.85 27.82 -27.30
N ASN A 592 11.81 28.32 -26.63
CA ASN A 592 10.46 27.73 -26.63
C ASN A 592 9.51 28.36 -27.67
N THR A 593 9.95 29.38 -28.42
CA THR A 593 9.16 29.99 -29.50
C THR A 593 9.72 29.62 -30.88
N PRO A 594 8.88 29.54 -31.93
CA PRO A 594 9.35 29.29 -33.30
C PRO A 594 10.40 30.31 -33.76
N GLU A 595 10.29 31.57 -33.33
CA GLU A 595 11.23 32.64 -33.65
C GLU A 595 12.58 32.41 -32.95
N ALA A 596 12.57 32.09 -31.65
CA ALA A 596 13.78 31.80 -30.90
C ALA A 596 14.49 30.57 -31.45
N ARG A 597 13.74 29.49 -31.76
CA ARG A 597 14.28 28.28 -32.37
C ARG A 597 14.91 28.57 -33.71
N ARG A 598 14.22 29.27 -34.62
CA ARG A 598 14.82 29.66 -35.92
C ARG A 598 16.08 30.50 -35.74
N ALA A 599 16.07 31.45 -34.80
CA ALA A 599 17.24 32.28 -34.51
C ALA A 599 18.42 31.46 -33.97
N ALA A 600 18.19 30.50 -33.06
CA ALA A 600 19.20 29.61 -32.52
C ALA A 600 19.74 28.64 -33.60
N MET A 601 18.86 28.00 -34.36
CA MET A 601 19.21 27.08 -35.44
C MET A 601 20.01 27.76 -36.56
N SER A 602 19.73 29.04 -36.85
CA SER A 602 20.50 29.83 -37.83
C SER A 602 21.97 30.08 -37.44
N LYS A 603 22.37 29.69 -36.23
CA LYS A 603 23.75 29.75 -35.73
C LYS A 603 24.48 28.41 -35.83
N LEU A 604 23.79 27.33 -36.21
CA LEU A 604 24.37 25.98 -36.33
C LEU A 604 24.73 25.64 -37.79
N PRO A 605 25.83 24.89 -38.00
CA PRO A 605 26.15 24.25 -39.28
C PRO A 605 25.01 23.37 -39.79
N ALA A 606 24.78 23.38 -41.11
CA ALA A 606 23.74 22.57 -41.75
C ALA A 606 23.91 21.06 -41.46
N GLU A 607 25.16 20.58 -41.40
CA GLU A 607 25.49 19.19 -41.10
C GLU A 607 25.05 18.76 -39.69
N LEU A 608 25.24 19.61 -38.68
CA LEU A 608 24.77 19.33 -37.32
C LEU A 608 23.24 19.35 -37.22
N VAL A 609 22.59 20.26 -37.95
CA VAL A 609 21.12 20.30 -38.03
C VAL A 609 20.57 19.03 -38.68
N MET A 610 21.23 18.49 -39.72
CA MET A 610 20.86 17.21 -40.30
C MET A 610 21.00 16.06 -39.29
N LEU A 611 22.11 15.98 -38.55
CA LEU A 611 22.30 14.94 -37.53
C LEU A 611 21.26 15.02 -36.40
N LEU A 612 20.92 16.23 -35.94
CA LEU A 612 19.86 16.45 -34.94
C LEU A 612 18.49 16.00 -35.48
N LYS A 613 18.22 16.26 -36.77
CA LYS A 613 16.99 15.85 -37.43
C LYS A 613 16.89 14.33 -37.61
N GLU A 614 17.99 13.69 -38.03
CA GLU A 614 18.10 12.23 -38.14
C GLU A 614 17.92 11.55 -36.78
N SER A 615 18.32 12.22 -35.70
CA SER A 615 18.18 11.73 -34.32
C SER A 615 16.83 12.07 -33.68
N GLY A 616 15.86 12.55 -34.45
CA GLY A 616 14.46 12.73 -34.00
C GLY A 616 14.11 14.13 -33.48
N LEU A 617 15.02 15.11 -33.50
CA LEU A 617 14.69 16.50 -33.18
C LEU A 617 14.06 17.19 -34.41
N ASN A 618 12.81 17.65 -34.32
CA ASN A 618 12.16 18.31 -35.46
C ASN A 618 12.72 19.73 -35.66
N THR A 619 13.76 19.86 -36.49
CA THR A 619 14.46 21.12 -36.76
C THR A 619 14.18 21.68 -38.15
N ASP A 620 13.96 22.99 -38.24
CA ASP A 620 13.96 23.73 -39.51
C ASP A 620 15.35 23.69 -40.16
N THR A 621 15.41 23.74 -41.50
CA THR A 621 16.67 23.73 -42.23
C THR A 621 17.48 25.02 -42.03
N SER A 622 18.72 24.89 -41.57
CA SER A 622 19.69 26.00 -41.58
C SER A 622 20.15 26.28 -43.01
N THR A 623 20.22 27.56 -43.38
CA THR A 623 20.66 28.03 -44.71
C THR A 623 22.11 28.52 -44.74
N LYS A 624 22.85 28.39 -43.62
CA LYS A 624 24.25 28.85 -43.54
C LYS A 624 25.26 27.73 -43.79
N ASP A 625 26.15 27.98 -44.74
CA ASP A 625 27.43 27.26 -44.92
C ASP A 625 28.43 27.65 -43.82
N MET A 626 28.14 27.30 -42.56
CA MET A 626 29.15 27.28 -41.51
C MET A 626 29.74 25.86 -41.46
N LYS A 627 31.07 25.73 -41.53
CA LYS A 627 31.78 24.45 -41.42
C LYS A 627 32.55 24.42 -40.11
N PHE A 628 32.32 23.38 -39.29
CA PHE A 628 33.24 23.06 -38.20
C PHE A 628 34.56 22.50 -38.78
N SER A 629 35.61 22.45 -37.95
CA SER A 629 36.83 21.76 -38.37
C SER A 629 36.55 20.26 -38.56
N PRO A 630 37.28 19.56 -39.45
CA PRO A 630 37.09 18.13 -39.65
C PRO A 630 37.18 17.32 -38.35
N GLU A 631 38.08 17.70 -37.44
CA GLU A 631 38.27 17.03 -36.15
C GLU A 631 37.06 17.19 -35.23
N LEU A 632 36.45 18.38 -35.17
CA LEU A 632 35.22 18.61 -34.40
C LEU A 632 34.03 17.88 -35.01
N MET A 633 33.92 17.84 -36.34
CA MET A 633 32.87 17.06 -37.01
C MET A 633 33.05 15.56 -36.79
N GLU A 634 34.29 15.06 -36.74
CA GLU A 634 34.56 13.66 -36.42
C GLU A 634 34.13 13.35 -34.98
N MET A 635 34.50 14.20 -34.00
CA MET A 635 34.03 14.04 -32.61
C MET A 635 32.51 14.07 -32.48
N VAL A 636 31.83 14.93 -33.24
CA VAL A 636 30.36 14.97 -33.28
C VAL A 636 29.83 13.67 -33.88
N ARG A 637 30.35 13.21 -35.02
CA ARG A 637 29.93 11.96 -35.66
C ARG A 637 30.18 10.75 -34.76
N GLU A 638 31.34 10.66 -34.12
CA GLU A 638 31.65 9.66 -33.10
C GLU A 638 30.62 9.71 -31.97
N TYR A 639 30.30 10.88 -31.41
CA TYR A 639 29.29 11.01 -30.37
C TYR A 639 27.91 10.48 -30.79
N PHE A 640 27.48 10.77 -32.02
CA PHE A 640 26.21 10.30 -32.58
C PHE A 640 26.24 8.82 -33.02
N ASN A 641 27.42 8.25 -33.27
CA ASN A 641 27.59 6.85 -33.73
C ASN A 641 27.90 5.86 -32.59
N ASP A 642 28.63 6.28 -31.54
CA ASP A 642 29.04 5.41 -30.42
C ASP A 642 27.93 5.20 -29.38
N ASN A 643 26.96 6.12 -29.30
CA ASN A 643 25.79 5.96 -28.45
C ASN A 643 24.61 5.53 -29.33
N ASP A 644 24.05 4.34 -29.09
CA ASP A 644 22.82 3.87 -29.75
C ASP A 644 21.64 4.87 -29.60
N ASN A 645 21.71 5.79 -28.63
CA ASN A 645 20.81 6.94 -28.47
C ASN A 645 21.57 8.16 -27.89
N PRO A 646 22.16 9.03 -28.73
CA PRO A 646 23.01 10.13 -28.28
C PRO A 646 22.23 11.28 -27.64
N LEU A 647 20.92 11.38 -27.93
CA LEU A 647 20.03 12.40 -27.40
C LEU A 647 19.30 11.95 -26.13
N LEU A 648 18.75 12.94 -25.44
CA LEU A 648 17.82 12.73 -24.33
C LEU A 648 16.54 12.01 -24.81
N MET A 649 15.75 11.51 -23.87
CA MET A 649 14.59 10.68 -24.14
C MET A 649 13.46 11.49 -24.78
N GLY A 650 13.00 11.07 -25.95
CA GLY A 650 11.81 11.62 -26.59
C GLY A 650 10.53 11.08 -25.93
N ILE A 651 9.39 11.74 -26.17
CA ILE A 651 8.10 11.33 -25.57
C ILE A 651 7.67 9.91 -25.96
N GLU A 652 7.90 9.51 -27.21
CA GLU A 652 7.51 8.17 -27.69
C GLU A 652 8.43 7.08 -27.09
N GLU A 653 9.73 7.36 -26.96
CA GLU A 653 10.66 6.47 -26.25
C GLU A 653 10.27 6.34 -24.76
N ALA A 654 9.89 7.45 -24.11
CA ALA A 654 9.43 7.45 -22.73
C ALA A 654 8.14 6.63 -22.55
N LYS A 655 7.19 6.74 -23.49
CA LYS A 655 5.97 5.91 -23.50
C LYS A 655 6.29 4.43 -23.69
N GLU A 656 7.24 4.09 -24.55
CA GLU A 656 7.69 2.71 -24.74
C GLU A 656 8.32 2.15 -23.46
N HIS A 657 9.17 2.92 -22.79
CA HIS A 657 9.73 2.53 -21.49
C HIS A 657 8.66 2.41 -20.42
N ARG A 658 7.68 3.31 -20.37
CA ARG A 658 6.52 3.21 -19.47
C ARG A 658 5.78 1.90 -19.67
N LEU A 659 5.48 1.51 -20.91
CA LEU A 659 4.77 0.26 -21.20
C LEU A 659 5.54 -0.96 -20.69
N LYS A 660 6.85 -1.02 -20.96
CA LYS A 660 7.73 -2.09 -20.47
C LYS A 660 7.83 -2.13 -18.94
N LEU A 661 7.92 -0.95 -18.31
CA LEU A 661 7.93 -0.83 -16.85
C LEU A 661 6.59 -1.28 -16.24
N MET A 662 5.46 -0.92 -16.85
CA MET A 662 4.14 -1.36 -16.38
C MET A 662 3.95 -2.86 -16.54
N GLU A 663 4.46 -3.47 -17.61
CA GLU A 663 4.48 -4.92 -17.78
C GLU A 663 5.30 -5.60 -16.67
N GLU A 664 6.51 -5.10 -16.40
CA GLU A 664 7.37 -5.62 -15.34
C GLU A 664 6.73 -5.48 -13.94
N ARG A 665 6.08 -4.35 -13.68
CA ARG A 665 5.35 -4.12 -12.42
C ARG A 665 4.10 -4.99 -12.33
N GLY A 666 3.41 -5.25 -13.44
CA GLY A 666 2.30 -6.19 -13.50
C GLY A 666 2.73 -7.62 -13.16
N ALA A 667 3.91 -8.04 -13.65
CA ALA A 667 4.52 -9.31 -13.27
C ALA A 667 4.89 -9.33 -11.79
N PHE A 668 5.51 -8.26 -11.26
CA PHE A 668 5.80 -8.11 -9.83
C PHE A 668 4.54 -8.25 -8.97
N VAL A 669 3.48 -7.49 -9.28
CA VAL A 669 2.20 -7.56 -8.54
C VAL A 669 1.62 -8.97 -8.56
N THR A 670 1.76 -9.67 -9.68
CA THR A 670 1.35 -11.07 -9.81
C THR A 670 2.18 -11.96 -8.89
N THR A 671 3.51 -11.86 -8.92
CA THR A 671 4.39 -12.71 -8.09
C THR A 671 4.30 -12.39 -6.60
N THR A 672 4.22 -11.11 -6.21
CA THR A 672 3.92 -10.72 -4.82
C THR A 672 2.55 -11.25 -4.42
N GLY A 673 1.55 -11.12 -5.30
CA GLY A 673 0.21 -11.66 -5.07
C GLY A 673 0.26 -13.16 -4.84
N GLU A 674 0.90 -13.93 -5.71
CA GLU A 674 1.08 -15.38 -5.54
C GLU A 674 1.78 -15.73 -4.23
N ALA A 675 2.83 -15.00 -3.83
CA ALA A 675 3.47 -15.21 -2.53
C ALA A 675 2.53 -14.97 -1.35
N TRP A 676 1.67 -13.95 -1.43
CA TRP A 676 0.65 -13.68 -0.42
C TRP A 676 -0.44 -14.78 -0.36
N HIS A 677 -0.76 -15.42 -1.49
CA HIS A 677 -1.83 -16.43 -1.56
C HIS A 677 -1.36 -17.88 -1.39
N ASN A 678 -0.09 -18.20 -1.69
CA ASN A 678 0.42 -19.56 -1.70
C ASN A 678 1.00 -20.02 -0.35
N THR A 679 1.17 -19.10 0.60
CA THR A 679 1.61 -19.42 1.97
C THR A 679 0.38 -19.65 2.85
N GLY A 680 0.18 -20.89 3.30
CA GLY A 680 -0.87 -21.27 4.26
C GLY A 680 -0.33 -21.41 5.68
N TYR A 681 -1.22 -21.56 6.66
CA TYR A 681 -0.81 -21.77 8.06
C TYR A 681 -0.26 -23.20 8.27
N ASN A 682 0.81 -23.33 9.05
CA ASN A 682 1.40 -24.61 9.41
C ASN A 682 1.00 -25.01 10.83
N PHE A 683 -0.04 -25.84 10.93
CA PHE A 683 -0.48 -26.50 12.16
C PHE A 683 -0.14 -28.01 12.17
N CYS A 684 0.72 -28.48 11.27
CA CYS A 684 1.23 -29.86 11.27
C CYS A 684 2.51 -29.96 12.11
N GLU A 685 2.52 -30.82 13.13
CA GLU A 685 3.75 -31.16 13.86
C GLU A 685 4.71 -32.04 13.02
N HIS A 686 6.00 -31.93 13.36
CA HIS A 686 7.06 -32.83 12.97
C HIS A 686 7.35 -33.86 14.06
#